data_AF-A0A7Z2VF70-F1
#
_entry.id   AF-A0A7Z2VF70-F1
#
_cell.length_a   1.000
_cell.length_b   1.000
_cell.length_c   1.000
_cell.angle_alpha   90.00
_cell.angle_beta   90.00
_cell.angle_gamma   90.00
#
_symmetry.space_group_name_H-M   'P 1'
#
loop_
_entity.id
_entity.type
_entity.pdbx_description
1 polymer ?
#
loop_
_entity_poly.entity_id
_entity_poly.type
_entity_poly.pdbx_seq_one_letter_code
_entity_poly.pdbx_strand_id
1 'polypeptide(L)'
;MLRRWLSPLLIAAFMLTLCANVFIVSPQTVHAASIGTIDENDTIYQIMVDRFHDGDPSNNATGAAIRYGETSEEDFRHMKGGDWQGIIDKLGYIKNMGYTAIWISPVAEPQMTNRENNGSGRNTAYHGYNIKDPNKANPFFGTKEKLKELVDSAHALGIKVVIDVVPNHIGDYMLGTQAFYDIPSLQPAAPFNNPSWYHHNGDINFASVEGIYTQAAQDYLENYDLGGLDDIDFDVPAARQAIFDSIKGWFDYTGADGARVDAAKLMKPTDIGALQNYLGVNTFGENFDGNAEFVSRWVGANKEWGMLDFPLFFKILSSFAHGQSFDAYIKDGLAQDYRYNGNENHMVTFIDNHDRNRFLQEAGGDVQKLQNALTFIFTVRGMPVVFQGTEQNKGNANNQILSDGIADTWNRWSMVKRDANGNVIQNYFNESTNTYQHVAKLNQIRSKYEALRKGKQREMWSAQNLYAFSRRVESGTNVGQEVLSVFSNASSGTQNVTIPLRAESTLTAGTVLVNQLNTADSITVQSGGVTGKQITVSVGANSAKIYAKEISDTQAPTVPTNVNASALSATSIQVTWTAATDNIGVTGYEVFRNGSLVGTTSGTSFTDNGLTAATTYSYTVKAYDAATNRSALSSPPASATTTPPDTQAPSVPQNVAATASSSSSINVAWTASTDNIGVTGYEVYRNGTLVGQSTTTSYADVGLAATTSYSYTVKAFDAAANRSEFSAPPAVATTLAGNNVTIYYKQGFTTPYIHYRPAGGTWTTTPGVPIPASEVPGYNKITINIGTASQLEACFNNGSGTWDSNNQLNYLFGVGTWTYTPTGNIVSGAPSLPENVPPSVPQNVAATAVSATSVNVTWSASTDNVGVTGYEVFRNGTLVGTSATTSFASTGLAAATTYNFTVKAYDAVGNRSAESTPPASVTTLAGNQATIYYKNTAFTNSYIHYKLDNSTTWTTLPGSQMQSSSFPGYASITIELGSATGLTAAFNNGSGTWDNNGGSNYTFASGTWSLVNGNKTSGTPQADSVTLRVTVPSSTPANGPVYLTGTFNNWSTSDAAYQLTKGTDGVYSITLNWTSGTAVQYKLTRGTWATVEVNSNGSDISNRTITPSGGALTVNLTVQRWKDQ
;
A
#
# COMPACT_ATOMS: atom_id res chain seq x y z
N MET A 1 83.51 -14.22 -25.27
CA MET A 1 82.98 -13.06 -26.02
C MET A 1 81.56 -13.41 -26.44
N LEU A 2 80.56 -12.98 -25.66
CA LEU A 2 79.72 -11.79 -25.89
C LEU A 2 78.58 -12.01 -26.90
N ARG A 3 77.34 -11.85 -26.39
CA ARG A 3 76.05 -11.41 -26.99
C ARG A 3 74.95 -12.49 -26.96
N ARG A 4 74.10 -12.56 -25.92
CA ARG A 4 73.08 -11.63 -25.35
C ARG A 4 71.67 -11.87 -25.92
N TRP A 5 70.91 -12.63 -25.12
CA TRP A 5 69.47 -12.56 -24.80
C TRP A 5 68.42 -12.66 -25.92
N LEU A 6 67.79 -13.85 -26.02
CA LEU A 6 66.42 -14.05 -26.53
C LEU A 6 65.86 -15.40 -26.06
N SER A 7 65.27 -15.41 -24.86
CA SER A 7 64.27 -16.38 -24.39
C SER A 7 63.60 -15.78 -23.16
N PRO A 8 62.43 -15.13 -23.33
CA PRO A 8 61.25 -15.62 -22.59
C PRO A 8 59.92 -15.35 -23.34
N LEU A 9 59.71 -15.93 -24.52
CA LEU A 9 58.43 -15.78 -25.24
C LEU A 9 57.78 -17.08 -25.72
N LEU A 10 58.45 -18.24 -25.61
CA LEU A 10 57.87 -19.53 -25.99
C LEU A 10 57.44 -20.44 -24.83
N ILE A 11 57.79 -20.12 -23.58
CA ILE A 11 57.30 -20.85 -22.39
C ILE A 11 56.02 -20.22 -21.81
N ALA A 12 55.67 -19.00 -22.23
CA ALA A 12 54.40 -18.37 -21.87
C ALA A 12 53.20 -18.94 -22.65
N ALA A 13 53.40 -19.59 -23.81
CA ALA A 13 52.31 -20.06 -24.67
C ALA A 13 51.76 -21.47 -24.32
N PHE A 14 52.47 -22.25 -23.49
CA PHE A 14 52.02 -23.59 -23.07
C PHE A 14 51.53 -23.65 -21.61
N MET A 15 51.77 -22.59 -20.83
CA MET A 15 51.21 -22.41 -19.47
C MET A 15 49.95 -21.52 -19.46
N LEU A 16 49.65 -20.78 -20.55
CA LEU A 16 48.44 -19.94 -20.62
C LEU A 16 47.18 -20.66 -21.13
N THR A 17 47.29 -21.92 -21.54
CA THR A 17 46.14 -22.75 -21.96
C THR A 17 45.67 -23.74 -20.89
N LEU A 18 46.33 -23.76 -19.71
CA LEU A 18 45.92 -24.59 -18.56
C LEU A 18 45.38 -23.79 -17.36
N CYS A 19 45.24 -22.46 -17.48
CA CYS A 19 44.61 -21.58 -16.48
C CYS A 19 43.38 -20.84 -17.03
N ALA A 20 42.86 -21.26 -18.18
CA ALA A 20 41.59 -20.79 -18.74
C ALA A 20 40.44 -21.79 -18.54
N ASN A 21 40.60 -22.77 -17.64
CA ASN A 21 39.47 -23.31 -16.88
C ASN A 21 39.15 -22.31 -15.76
N VAL A 22 38.79 -21.09 -16.15
CA VAL A 22 37.94 -20.26 -15.32
C VAL A 22 36.71 -21.13 -15.10
N PHE A 23 36.43 -21.41 -13.83
CA PHE A 23 35.20 -22.01 -13.39
C PHE A 23 34.05 -21.42 -14.20
N ILE A 24 33.58 -22.15 -15.21
CA ILE A 24 32.15 -22.22 -15.45
C ILE A 24 31.67 -22.88 -14.17
N VAL A 25 31.42 -22.05 -13.16
CA VAL A 25 30.45 -22.38 -12.15
C VAL A 25 29.21 -22.63 -13.02
N SER A 26 28.94 -23.92 -13.32
CA SER A 26 27.59 -24.34 -13.65
C SER A 26 26.70 -23.54 -12.72
N PRO A 27 25.69 -22.78 -13.21
CA PRO A 27 24.90 -21.93 -12.34
C PRO A 27 24.62 -22.74 -11.09
N GLN A 28 25.22 -22.34 -9.97
CA GLN A 28 24.97 -23.06 -8.73
C GLN A 28 23.46 -22.96 -8.64
N THR A 29 22.78 -24.10 -8.67
CA THR A 29 21.41 -24.19 -8.20
C THR A 29 21.49 -23.63 -6.80
N VAL A 30 21.20 -22.34 -6.67
CA VAL A 30 21.09 -21.66 -5.38
C VAL A 30 19.95 -22.41 -4.73
N HIS A 31 20.29 -23.29 -3.80
CA HIS A 31 19.30 -24.10 -3.10
C HIS A 31 18.22 -23.17 -2.54
N ALA A 32 16.96 -23.57 -2.70
CA ALA A 32 15.82 -22.96 -2.04
C ALA A 32 16.15 -22.66 -0.56
N ALA A 33 16.18 -21.39 -0.17
CA ALA A 33 16.54 -20.98 1.17
C ALA A 33 15.29 -20.96 2.06
N SER A 34 14.71 -22.12 2.37
CA SER A 34 13.55 -22.20 3.27
C SER A 34 13.90 -21.70 4.67
N ILE A 35 12.98 -20.94 5.29
CA ILE A 35 13.08 -20.49 6.69
C ILE A 35 12.24 -21.35 7.65
N GLY A 36 11.77 -22.51 7.18
CA GLY A 36 10.96 -23.46 7.93
C GLY A 36 9.64 -23.77 7.23
N THR A 37 8.69 -24.37 7.96
CA THR A 37 7.32 -24.55 7.49
C THR A 37 6.35 -23.75 8.34
N ILE A 38 5.13 -23.52 7.87
CA ILE A 38 4.08 -22.90 8.67
C ILE A 38 3.78 -23.72 9.93
N ASP A 39 3.65 -23.06 11.07
CA ASP A 39 3.30 -23.68 12.35
C ASP A 39 2.38 -22.77 13.18
N GLU A 40 2.03 -23.17 14.40
CA GLU A 40 1.07 -22.44 15.23
C GLU A 40 1.58 -21.07 15.71
N ASN A 41 2.87 -20.77 15.48
CA ASN A 41 3.41 -19.45 15.75
C ASN A 41 3.03 -18.42 14.71
N ASP A 42 2.56 -18.84 13.55
CA ASP A 42 2.33 -17.95 12.43
C ASP A 42 1.00 -17.19 12.50
N THR A 43 0.96 -16.08 11.78
CA THR A 43 -0.25 -15.37 11.40
C THR A 43 -0.18 -15.05 9.91
N ILE A 44 -1.28 -15.30 9.19
CA ILE A 44 -1.29 -15.31 7.73
C ILE A 44 -2.08 -14.11 7.19
N TYR A 45 -1.49 -13.40 6.23
CA TYR A 45 -2.19 -12.42 5.39
C TYR A 45 -2.51 -13.04 4.03
N GLN A 46 -3.79 -13.23 3.72
CA GLN A 46 -4.24 -13.83 2.46
C GLN A 46 -4.34 -12.75 1.37
N ILE A 47 -3.75 -13.03 0.22
CA ILE A 47 -3.59 -12.11 -0.92
C ILE A 47 -4.21 -12.75 -2.17
N MET A 48 -5.07 -11.98 -2.83
CA MET A 48 -5.47 -12.28 -4.20
C MET A 48 -4.56 -11.50 -5.14
N VAL A 49 -3.64 -12.20 -5.81
CA VAL A 49 -2.49 -11.58 -6.52
C VAL A 49 -2.96 -10.49 -7.49
N ASP A 50 -3.90 -10.81 -8.38
CA ASP A 50 -4.50 -9.87 -9.37
C ASP A 50 -5.11 -8.62 -8.72
N ARG A 51 -5.54 -8.69 -7.46
CA ARG A 51 -6.30 -7.62 -6.79
C ARG A 51 -5.45 -6.82 -5.81
N PHE A 52 -4.19 -7.17 -5.61
CA PHE A 52 -3.38 -6.57 -4.55
C PHE A 52 -2.65 -5.30 -5.00
N HIS A 53 -1.68 -5.43 -5.91
CA HIS A 53 -0.92 -4.29 -6.42
C HIS A 53 -0.30 -4.66 -7.76
N ASP A 54 -0.33 -3.72 -8.70
CA ASP A 54 0.30 -3.83 -10.02
C ASP A 54 1.70 -3.22 -9.93
N GLY A 55 2.74 -4.07 -9.88
CA GLY A 55 4.14 -3.67 -9.79
C GLY A 55 4.88 -3.71 -11.14
N ASP A 56 4.42 -4.53 -12.09
CA ASP A 56 4.95 -4.62 -13.45
C ASP A 56 3.82 -4.61 -14.49
N PRO A 57 3.40 -3.42 -14.96
CA PRO A 57 2.33 -3.29 -15.93
C PRO A 57 2.61 -3.96 -17.29
N SER A 58 3.84 -4.42 -17.56
CA SER A 58 4.20 -5.08 -18.82
C SER A 58 3.65 -6.50 -18.93
N ASN A 59 3.31 -7.14 -17.81
CA ASN A 59 2.71 -8.47 -17.77
C ASN A 59 1.17 -8.45 -17.73
N ASN A 60 0.56 -7.26 -17.65
CA ASN A 60 -0.88 -7.11 -17.56
C ASN A 60 -1.61 -7.76 -18.73
N ALA A 61 -2.77 -8.36 -18.43
CA ALA A 61 -3.68 -8.85 -19.45
C ALA A 61 -4.06 -7.72 -20.42
N THR A 62 -4.31 -8.06 -21.69
CA THR A 62 -4.61 -7.08 -22.73
C THR A 62 -5.98 -7.32 -23.38
N GLY A 63 -6.50 -6.30 -24.06
CA GLY A 63 -7.77 -6.38 -24.78
C GLY A 63 -8.96 -6.64 -23.85
N ALA A 64 -9.85 -7.55 -24.23
CA ALA A 64 -11.08 -7.83 -23.49
C ALA A 64 -10.85 -8.54 -22.15
N ALA A 65 -9.65 -9.07 -21.88
CA ALA A 65 -9.36 -9.82 -20.66
C ALA A 65 -9.13 -8.93 -19.42
N ILE A 66 -8.89 -7.63 -19.61
CA ILE A 66 -8.64 -6.68 -18.52
C ILE A 66 -9.74 -5.63 -18.46
N ARG A 67 -10.19 -5.31 -17.24
CA ARG A 67 -11.05 -4.14 -16.99
C ARG A 67 -10.64 -3.48 -15.70
N TYR A 68 -10.19 -2.24 -15.74
CA TYR A 68 -9.70 -1.56 -14.54
C TYR A 68 -10.82 -1.06 -13.61
N GLY A 69 -11.98 -0.72 -14.16
CA GLY A 69 -13.12 -0.21 -13.38
C GLY A 69 -13.63 -1.22 -12.36
N GLU A 70 -14.34 -0.74 -11.35
CA GLU A 70 -15.07 -1.55 -10.37
C GLU A 70 -16.44 -0.91 -10.12
N THR A 71 -17.19 -0.68 -11.21
CA THR A 71 -18.48 0.02 -11.17
C THR A 71 -19.66 -0.91 -11.48
N SER A 72 -19.40 -2.10 -12.01
CA SER A 72 -20.38 -3.14 -12.28
C SER A 72 -19.87 -4.52 -11.85
N GLU A 73 -20.77 -5.48 -11.63
CA GLU A 73 -20.40 -6.86 -11.30
C GLU A 73 -19.51 -7.48 -12.37
N GLU A 74 -19.82 -7.16 -13.63
CA GLU A 74 -19.06 -7.62 -14.79
C GLU A 74 -17.60 -7.19 -14.71
N ASP A 75 -17.30 -6.03 -14.15
CA ASP A 75 -15.91 -5.61 -14.02
C ASP A 75 -15.14 -6.51 -13.04
N PHE A 76 -15.77 -7.01 -11.98
CA PHE A 76 -15.14 -7.90 -11.00
C PHE A 76 -14.82 -9.29 -11.57
N ARG A 77 -15.39 -9.61 -12.73
CA ARG A 77 -15.17 -10.85 -13.47
C ARG A 77 -13.92 -10.83 -14.34
N HIS A 78 -13.17 -9.72 -14.38
CA HIS A 78 -12.00 -9.53 -15.24
C HIS A 78 -10.69 -9.33 -14.44
N MET A 79 -9.54 -9.50 -15.12
CA MET A 79 -8.22 -9.15 -14.60
C MET A 79 -8.13 -7.66 -14.24
N LYS A 80 -7.30 -7.34 -13.24
CA LYS A 80 -7.02 -5.98 -12.74
C LYS A 80 -5.54 -5.60 -12.82
N GLY A 81 -4.65 -6.57 -13.01
CA GLY A 81 -3.21 -6.35 -13.26
C GLY A 81 -2.33 -6.45 -12.02
N GLY A 82 -2.83 -7.01 -10.92
CA GLY A 82 -1.97 -7.26 -9.76
C GLY A 82 -1.03 -8.45 -9.99
N ASP A 83 0.20 -8.36 -9.46
CA ASP A 83 1.27 -9.30 -9.80
C ASP A 83 2.27 -9.53 -8.64
N TRP A 84 3.23 -10.43 -8.84
CA TRP A 84 4.22 -10.77 -7.81
C TRP A 84 5.17 -9.62 -7.51
N GLN A 85 5.49 -8.76 -8.49
CA GLN A 85 6.27 -7.55 -8.24
C GLN A 85 5.52 -6.61 -7.29
N GLY A 86 4.22 -6.45 -7.48
CA GLY A 86 3.39 -5.63 -6.60
C GLY A 86 3.30 -6.17 -5.18
N ILE A 87 3.35 -7.48 -4.99
CA ILE A 87 3.48 -8.05 -3.63
C ILE A 87 4.84 -7.69 -3.03
N ILE A 88 5.94 -7.85 -3.77
CA ILE A 88 7.30 -7.47 -3.32
C ILE A 88 7.31 -6.00 -2.86
N ASP A 89 6.74 -5.09 -3.66
CA ASP A 89 6.66 -3.66 -3.37
C ASP A 89 5.88 -3.33 -2.08
N LYS A 90 5.03 -4.26 -1.61
CA LYS A 90 4.13 -4.08 -0.47
C LYS A 90 4.40 -5.02 0.71
N LEU A 91 5.45 -5.85 0.66
CA LEU A 91 5.84 -6.68 1.80
C LEU A 91 6.09 -5.85 3.08
N GLY A 92 6.59 -4.61 2.94
CA GLY A 92 6.76 -3.69 4.06
C GLY A 92 5.44 -3.36 4.78
N TYR A 93 4.35 -3.12 4.04
CA TYR A 93 3.02 -2.84 4.60
C TYR A 93 2.48 -4.02 5.41
N ILE A 94 2.70 -5.26 4.91
CA ILE A 94 2.30 -6.50 5.59
C ILE A 94 3.15 -6.71 6.84
N LYS A 95 4.47 -6.52 6.73
CA LYS A 95 5.41 -6.66 7.84
C LYS A 95 5.12 -5.68 8.97
N ASN A 96 4.73 -4.45 8.65
CA ASN A 96 4.40 -3.42 9.62
C ASN A 96 3.14 -3.77 10.45
N MET A 97 2.25 -4.64 9.96
CA MET A 97 1.17 -5.24 10.76
C MET A 97 1.63 -6.41 11.64
N GLY A 98 2.87 -6.88 11.50
CA GLY A 98 3.41 -7.99 12.28
C GLY A 98 3.02 -9.38 11.78
N TYR A 99 2.54 -9.52 10.54
CA TYR A 99 2.33 -10.84 9.94
C TYR A 99 3.65 -11.59 9.74
N THR A 100 3.60 -12.91 9.90
CA THR A 100 4.75 -13.81 9.72
C THR A 100 4.61 -14.71 8.50
N ALA A 101 3.46 -14.70 7.84
CA ALA A 101 3.22 -15.47 6.62
C ALA A 101 2.27 -14.73 5.66
N ILE A 102 2.43 -14.99 4.36
CA ILE A 102 1.46 -14.62 3.32
C ILE A 102 0.92 -15.88 2.64
N TRP A 103 -0.36 -15.87 2.28
CA TRP A 103 -0.98 -16.88 1.42
C TRP A 103 -1.37 -16.23 0.10
N ILE A 104 -0.77 -16.68 -1.00
CA ILE A 104 -0.98 -16.12 -2.35
C ILE A 104 -1.78 -17.08 -3.23
N SER A 105 -2.55 -16.53 -4.17
CA SER A 105 -3.32 -17.27 -5.19
C SER A 105 -2.51 -18.33 -5.96
N PRO A 106 -3.17 -19.29 -6.64
CA PRO A 106 -2.48 -20.29 -7.45
C PRO A 106 -1.50 -19.67 -8.46
N VAL A 107 -0.33 -20.30 -8.55
CA VAL A 107 0.82 -19.75 -9.30
C VAL A 107 0.94 -20.29 -10.74
N ALA A 108 0.19 -21.35 -11.06
CA ALA A 108 0.22 -22.01 -12.36
C ALA A 108 -0.54 -21.22 -13.44
N GLU A 109 -0.20 -21.43 -14.72
CA GLU A 109 -0.88 -20.80 -15.86
C GLU A 109 -2.35 -21.24 -15.89
N PRO A 110 -3.31 -20.29 -15.79
CA PRO A 110 -4.71 -20.64 -15.81
C PRO A 110 -5.26 -20.70 -17.24
N GLN A 111 -6.37 -21.42 -17.39
CA GLN A 111 -7.25 -21.35 -18.54
C GLN A 111 -7.96 -20.00 -18.52
N MET A 112 -7.58 -19.08 -19.40
CA MET A 112 -8.02 -17.69 -19.28
C MET A 112 -9.52 -17.45 -19.32
N THR A 113 -10.28 -18.24 -20.07
CA THR A 113 -11.74 -18.18 -20.14
C THR A 113 -12.29 -19.60 -20.14
N ASN A 114 -13.45 -19.80 -19.53
CA ASN A 114 -14.14 -21.10 -19.56
C ASN A 114 -14.51 -21.55 -20.99
N ARG A 115 -14.87 -22.83 -21.11
CA ARG A 115 -15.19 -23.47 -22.38
C ARG A 115 -16.38 -22.83 -23.09
N GLU A 116 -17.46 -22.56 -22.36
CA GLU A 116 -18.72 -22.03 -22.91
C GLU A 116 -18.57 -20.68 -23.61
N ASN A 117 -17.57 -19.89 -23.25
CA ASN A 117 -17.36 -18.57 -23.83
C ASN A 117 -16.45 -18.58 -25.08
N ASN A 118 -15.88 -19.71 -25.51
CA ASN A 118 -15.04 -19.81 -26.72
C ASN A 118 -14.03 -18.64 -26.90
N GLY A 119 -13.42 -18.16 -25.81
CA GLY A 119 -12.50 -17.02 -25.84
C GLY A 119 -13.13 -15.62 -26.02
N SER A 120 -14.45 -15.47 -25.86
CA SER A 120 -15.17 -14.19 -26.00
C SER A 120 -14.98 -13.22 -24.82
N GLY A 121 -14.18 -13.58 -23.80
CA GLY A 121 -13.69 -12.68 -22.76
C GLY A 121 -14.60 -12.42 -21.55
N ARG A 122 -15.69 -13.19 -21.34
CA ARG A 122 -16.46 -13.11 -20.08
C ARG A 122 -15.83 -14.02 -19.02
N ASN A 123 -15.74 -13.56 -17.77
CA ASN A 123 -15.13 -14.28 -16.64
C ASN A 123 -13.68 -14.73 -16.90
N THR A 124 -12.71 -13.84 -16.70
CA THR A 124 -11.30 -14.22 -16.80
C THR A 124 -10.80 -14.91 -15.54
N ALA A 125 -9.81 -15.79 -15.70
CA ALA A 125 -9.18 -16.56 -14.63
C ALA A 125 -8.25 -15.76 -13.68
N TYR A 126 -8.68 -14.59 -13.23
CA TYR A 126 -7.88 -13.72 -12.36
C TYR A 126 -7.56 -14.35 -10.99
N HIS A 127 -8.37 -15.32 -10.57
CA HIS A 127 -8.20 -16.03 -9.31
C HIS A 127 -7.19 -17.19 -9.41
N GLY A 128 -6.95 -17.75 -10.60
CA GLY A 128 -5.95 -18.80 -10.84
C GLY A 128 -6.41 -20.26 -10.68
N TYR A 129 -7.59 -20.53 -10.10
CA TYR A 129 -8.06 -21.89 -9.79
C TYR A 129 -8.32 -22.83 -10.98
N ASN A 130 -8.59 -22.31 -12.17
CA ASN A 130 -8.87 -23.13 -13.35
C ASN A 130 -7.58 -23.32 -14.18
N ILE A 131 -6.77 -24.33 -13.85
CA ILE A 131 -5.41 -24.47 -14.38
C ILE A 131 -5.39 -24.96 -15.86
N LYS A 132 -4.55 -24.35 -16.69
CA LYS A 132 -4.22 -24.80 -18.05
C LYS A 132 -2.93 -25.60 -18.11
N ASP A 133 -1.87 -25.09 -17.48
CA ASP A 133 -0.55 -25.72 -17.45
C ASP A 133 0.02 -25.67 -16.02
N PRO A 134 -0.07 -26.78 -15.27
CA PRO A 134 0.46 -26.88 -13.90
C PRO A 134 1.97 -26.62 -13.79
N ASN A 135 2.73 -26.72 -14.88
CA ASN A 135 4.19 -26.59 -14.89
C ASN A 135 4.69 -25.20 -15.33
N LYS A 136 3.79 -24.31 -15.73
CA LYS A 136 4.12 -22.99 -16.23
C LYS A 136 3.58 -21.92 -15.29
N ALA A 137 4.36 -20.84 -15.11
CA ALA A 137 3.95 -19.74 -14.25
C ALA A 137 2.77 -18.99 -14.87
N ASN A 138 1.88 -18.46 -14.02
CA ASN A 138 0.83 -17.55 -14.44
C ASN A 138 1.45 -16.31 -15.11
N PRO A 139 1.31 -16.13 -16.44
CA PRO A 139 2.03 -15.10 -17.17
C PRO A 139 1.58 -13.69 -16.80
N PHE A 140 0.42 -13.54 -16.17
CA PHE A 140 -0.12 -12.26 -15.71
C PHE A 140 0.35 -11.87 -14.31
N PHE A 141 0.97 -12.80 -13.58
CA PHE A 141 1.60 -12.52 -12.27
C PHE A 141 3.11 -12.35 -12.38
N GLY A 142 3.72 -12.85 -13.46
CA GLY A 142 5.14 -12.73 -13.76
C GLY A 142 5.78 -14.03 -14.23
N THR A 143 7.10 -14.13 -14.08
CA THR A 143 7.87 -15.33 -14.42
C THR A 143 8.13 -16.22 -13.21
N LYS A 144 8.54 -17.48 -13.44
CA LYS A 144 8.92 -18.41 -12.37
C LYS A 144 10.07 -17.83 -11.51
N GLU A 145 11.00 -17.10 -12.10
CA GLU A 145 12.07 -16.38 -11.41
C GLU A 145 11.52 -15.25 -10.53
N LYS A 146 10.52 -14.52 -10.99
CA LYS A 146 9.87 -13.46 -10.20
C LYS A 146 9.13 -14.04 -8.99
N LEU A 147 8.48 -15.19 -9.12
CA LEU A 147 7.90 -15.90 -7.97
C LEU A 147 8.98 -16.30 -6.95
N LYS A 148 10.13 -16.79 -7.41
CA LYS A 148 11.26 -17.08 -6.52
C LYS A 148 11.76 -15.81 -5.82
N GLU A 149 11.89 -14.71 -6.54
CA GLU A 149 12.28 -13.41 -5.97
C GLU A 149 11.29 -12.94 -4.89
N LEU A 150 9.98 -13.16 -5.08
CA LEU A 150 8.98 -12.89 -4.06
C LEU A 150 9.22 -13.72 -2.79
N VAL A 151 9.47 -15.02 -2.92
CA VAL A 151 9.77 -15.90 -1.79
C VAL A 151 11.04 -15.47 -1.07
N ASP A 152 12.13 -15.23 -1.81
CA ASP A 152 13.40 -14.78 -1.24
C ASP A 152 13.25 -13.41 -0.53
N SER A 153 12.45 -12.49 -1.08
CA SER A 153 12.18 -11.17 -0.50
C SER A 153 11.32 -11.26 0.77
N ALA A 154 10.34 -12.16 0.80
CA ALA A 154 9.54 -12.42 2.00
C ALA A 154 10.41 -13.04 3.10
N HIS A 155 11.26 -14.01 2.76
CA HIS A 155 12.19 -14.65 3.69
C HIS A 155 13.19 -13.64 4.29
N ALA A 156 13.67 -12.68 3.50
CA ALA A 156 14.53 -11.60 3.99
C ALA A 156 13.88 -10.72 5.08
N LEU A 157 12.54 -10.72 5.15
CA LEU A 157 11.73 -10.04 6.17
C LEU A 157 11.20 -11.00 7.26
N GLY A 158 11.58 -12.28 7.21
CA GLY A 158 11.07 -13.32 8.09
C GLY A 158 9.58 -13.61 7.88
N ILE A 159 9.11 -13.48 6.63
CA ILE A 159 7.74 -13.81 6.22
C ILE A 159 7.78 -15.10 5.41
N LYS A 160 7.03 -16.11 5.84
CA LYS A 160 6.81 -17.37 5.12
C LYS A 160 5.83 -17.18 3.96
N VAL A 161 5.99 -17.95 2.89
CA VAL A 161 5.09 -17.93 1.72
C VAL A 161 4.33 -19.25 1.62
N VAL A 162 3.00 -19.15 1.69
CA VAL A 162 2.05 -20.22 1.43
C VAL A 162 1.54 -20.08 0.00
N ILE A 163 1.76 -21.10 -0.82
CA ILE A 163 1.23 -21.17 -2.18
C ILE A 163 -0.12 -21.88 -2.14
N ASP A 164 -1.16 -21.29 -2.74
CA ASP A 164 -2.40 -21.99 -3.02
C ASP A 164 -2.20 -23.01 -4.16
N VAL A 165 -2.58 -24.26 -3.94
CA VAL A 165 -2.37 -25.36 -4.88
C VAL A 165 -3.69 -26.03 -5.22
N VAL A 166 -3.86 -26.39 -6.50
CA VAL A 166 -5.09 -26.99 -7.03
C VAL A 166 -4.78 -28.39 -7.57
N PRO A 167 -4.66 -29.40 -6.69
CA PRO A 167 -4.40 -30.77 -7.11
C PRO A 167 -5.63 -31.50 -7.66
N ASN A 168 -6.85 -31.05 -7.34
CA ASN A 168 -8.09 -31.76 -7.66
C ASN A 168 -8.41 -31.76 -9.17
N HIS A 169 -8.35 -30.60 -9.81
CA HIS A 169 -8.89 -30.40 -11.15
C HIS A 169 -7.97 -29.52 -12.01
N ILE A 170 -8.25 -29.50 -13.32
CA ILE A 170 -7.75 -28.48 -14.25
C ILE A 170 -8.90 -27.55 -14.67
N GLY A 171 -8.68 -26.68 -15.65
CA GLY A 171 -9.75 -25.92 -16.30
C GLY A 171 -10.82 -26.80 -16.96
N ASP A 172 -11.89 -26.17 -17.41
CA ASP A 172 -13.01 -26.84 -18.09
C ASP A 172 -12.65 -27.07 -19.57
N TYR A 173 -12.33 -28.30 -19.97
CA TYR A 173 -11.98 -28.65 -21.34
C TYR A 173 -12.87 -29.73 -21.96
N MET A 174 -13.58 -30.54 -21.16
CA MET A 174 -14.45 -31.60 -21.65
C MET A 174 -15.92 -31.35 -21.27
N LEU A 175 -16.85 -31.67 -22.18
CA LEU A 175 -18.27 -31.42 -21.94
C LEU A 175 -18.93 -32.58 -21.18
N GLY A 176 -19.24 -32.38 -19.91
CA GLY A 176 -20.00 -33.32 -19.10
C GLY A 176 -19.27 -34.67 -18.98
N THR A 177 -19.90 -35.76 -19.42
CA THR A 177 -19.33 -37.11 -19.29
C THR A 177 -18.45 -37.54 -20.46
N GLN A 178 -17.95 -36.60 -21.27
CA GLN A 178 -17.15 -36.91 -22.44
C GLN A 178 -15.70 -37.27 -22.07
N ALA A 179 -15.18 -38.32 -22.72
CA ALA A 179 -13.79 -38.77 -22.57
C ALA A 179 -12.87 -38.27 -23.71
N PHE A 180 -13.20 -37.12 -24.30
CA PHE A 180 -12.47 -36.51 -25.41
C PHE A 180 -12.72 -34.99 -25.45
N TYR A 181 -11.77 -34.24 -26.02
CA TYR A 181 -11.94 -32.81 -26.27
C TYR A 181 -12.82 -32.61 -27.50
N ASP A 182 -14.03 -32.08 -27.31
CA ASP A 182 -14.95 -31.80 -28.41
C ASP A 182 -14.55 -30.56 -29.22
N ILE A 183 -13.75 -29.68 -28.62
CA ILE A 183 -13.06 -28.57 -29.28
C ILE A 183 -11.55 -28.90 -29.29
N PRO A 184 -10.98 -29.47 -30.37
CA PRO A 184 -9.60 -29.96 -30.37
C PRO A 184 -8.52 -28.89 -30.09
N SER A 185 -8.81 -27.61 -30.32
CA SER A 185 -7.91 -26.49 -30.02
C SER A 185 -7.93 -26.06 -28.55
N LEU A 186 -8.89 -26.54 -27.77
CA LEU A 186 -9.09 -26.20 -26.38
C LEU A 186 -8.81 -27.46 -25.54
N GLN A 187 -7.56 -27.58 -25.11
CA GLN A 187 -7.07 -28.65 -24.26
C GLN A 187 -6.03 -28.07 -23.27
N PRO A 188 -5.82 -28.70 -22.10
CA PRO A 188 -4.73 -28.33 -21.20
C PRO A 188 -3.36 -28.61 -21.84
N ALA A 189 -2.28 -28.14 -21.22
CA ALA A 189 -0.93 -28.44 -21.69
C ALA A 189 -0.56 -29.91 -21.44
N ALA A 190 0.23 -30.51 -22.32
CA ALA A 190 0.77 -31.85 -22.09
C ALA A 190 1.66 -31.87 -20.82
N PRO A 191 1.64 -32.96 -20.03
CA PRO A 191 0.96 -34.24 -20.28
C PRO A 191 -0.51 -34.29 -19.83
N PHE A 192 -1.05 -33.20 -19.28
CA PHE A 192 -2.44 -33.12 -18.79
C PHE A 192 -3.48 -33.13 -19.93
N ASN A 193 -3.06 -33.07 -21.19
CA ASN A 193 -3.95 -33.24 -22.34
C ASN A 193 -4.34 -34.70 -22.64
N ASN A 194 -4.26 -35.59 -21.64
CA ASN A 194 -4.68 -36.97 -21.76
C ASN A 194 -6.06 -37.16 -21.11
N PRO A 195 -7.16 -37.31 -21.88
CA PRO A 195 -8.50 -37.46 -21.32
C PRO A 195 -8.62 -38.63 -20.33
N SER A 196 -7.86 -39.71 -20.51
CA SER A 196 -7.89 -40.87 -19.60
C SER A 196 -7.33 -40.61 -18.20
N TRP A 197 -6.85 -39.41 -17.91
CA TRP A 197 -6.39 -38.98 -16.58
C TRP A 197 -7.49 -38.32 -15.74
N TYR A 198 -8.72 -38.24 -16.27
CA TYR A 198 -9.82 -37.54 -15.64
C TYR A 198 -11.00 -38.48 -15.39
N HIS A 199 -11.78 -38.17 -14.37
CA HIS A 199 -13.10 -38.75 -14.24
C HIS A 199 -14.02 -38.23 -15.35
N HIS A 200 -15.00 -39.04 -15.74
CA HIS A 200 -15.96 -38.71 -16.80
C HIS A 200 -17.39 -38.89 -16.29
N ASN A 201 -17.61 -38.53 -15.03
CA ASN A 201 -18.87 -38.74 -14.31
C ASN A 201 -19.79 -37.50 -14.36
N GLY A 202 -19.27 -36.35 -14.82
CA GLY A 202 -19.98 -35.08 -14.93
C GLY A 202 -19.99 -34.30 -13.62
N ASP A 203 -20.78 -33.23 -13.58
CA ASP A 203 -20.81 -32.28 -12.45
C ASP A 203 -21.40 -32.86 -11.16
N ILE A 204 -20.82 -32.43 -10.03
CA ILE A 204 -21.38 -32.63 -8.70
C ILE A 204 -22.75 -31.95 -8.60
N ASN A 205 -23.79 -32.75 -8.31
CA ASN A 205 -25.06 -32.20 -7.85
C ASN A 205 -25.03 -31.96 -6.34
N PHE A 206 -24.58 -30.77 -5.93
CA PHE A 206 -24.45 -30.41 -4.50
C PHE A 206 -25.76 -30.54 -3.72
N ALA A 207 -26.92 -30.31 -4.34
CA ALA A 207 -28.21 -30.46 -3.65
C ALA A 207 -28.50 -31.90 -3.20
N SER A 208 -27.79 -32.89 -3.76
CA SER A 208 -27.95 -34.31 -3.44
C SER A 208 -26.95 -34.86 -2.43
N VAL A 209 -25.87 -34.11 -2.13
CA VAL A 209 -24.76 -34.58 -1.28
C VAL A 209 -24.40 -33.62 -0.15
N GLU A 210 -24.75 -32.34 -0.25
CA GLU A 210 -24.43 -31.35 0.77
C GLU A 210 -25.17 -31.67 2.09
N GLY A 211 -24.42 -31.71 3.20
CA GLY A 211 -24.94 -32.10 4.51
C GLY A 211 -25.13 -33.61 4.71
N ILE A 212 -24.71 -34.46 3.75
CA ILE A 212 -24.79 -35.92 3.84
C ILE A 212 -23.40 -36.51 4.06
N TYR A 213 -23.12 -36.98 5.28
CA TYR A 213 -21.77 -37.39 5.69
C TYR A 213 -21.51 -38.91 5.60
N THR A 214 -22.09 -39.60 4.62
CA THR A 214 -21.86 -41.04 4.40
C THR A 214 -20.63 -41.27 3.52
N GLN A 215 -20.05 -42.48 3.55
CA GLN A 215 -18.94 -42.82 2.64
C GLN A 215 -19.35 -42.67 1.17
N ALA A 216 -20.56 -43.11 0.80
CA ALA A 216 -21.04 -43.00 -0.59
C ALA A 216 -21.17 -41.54 -1.07
N ALA A 217 -21.58 -40.62 -0.20
CA ALA A 217 -21.64 -39.20 -0.55
C ALA A 217 -20.23 -38.59 -0.69
N GLN A 218 -19.30 -39.04 0.15
CA GLN A 218 -17.89 -38.66 0.04
C GLN A 218 -17.26 -39.20 -1.25
N ASP A 219 -17.43 -40.50 -1.56
CA ASP A 219 -16.97 -41.10 -2.81
C ASP A 219 -17.57 -40.36 -4.03
N TYR A 220 -18.82 -39.90 -3.94
CA TYR A 220 -19.42 -39.09 -5.01
C TYR A 220 -18.72 -37.74 -5.18
N LEU A 221 -18.40 -37.03 -4.09
CA LEU A 221 -17.66 -35.77 -4.16
C LEU A 221 -16.25 -35.94 -4.73
N GLU A 222 -15.63 -37.09 -4.51
CA GLU A 222 -14.24 -37.39 -4.90
C GLU A 222 -14.05 -37.85 -6.36
N ASN A 223 -15.14 -38.04 -7.12
CA ASN A 223 -15.08 -38.62 -8.46
C ASN A 223 -15.90 -37.83 -9.52
N TYR A 224 -16.33 -36.61 -9.21
CA TYR A 224 -17.22 -35.80 -10.06
C TYR A 224 -16.67 -34.37 -10.18
N ASP A 225 -17.01 -33.69 -11.28
CA ASP A 225 -16.45 -32.39 -11.62
C ASP A 225 -16.97 -31.27 -10.71
N LEU A 226 -16.06 -30.37 -10.30
CA LEU A 226 -16.41 -29.16 -9.56
C LEU A 226 -16.90 -28.08 -10.55
N GLY A 227 -18.17 -28.14 -10.91
CA GLY A 227 -18.80 -27.11 -11.77
C GLY A 227 -18.12 -26.98 -13.13
N GLY A 228 -17.92 -28.12 -13.82
CA GLY A 228 -17.30 -28.23 -15.13
C GLY A 228 -15.78 -28.27 -15.12
N LEU A 229 -15.12 -28.10 -13.98
CA LEU A 229 -13.67 -28.22 -13.87
C LEU A 229 -13.27 -29.70 -13.90
N ASP A 230 -12.54 -30.12 -14.95
CA ASP A 230 -12.25 -31.53 -15.22
C ASP A 230 -11.46 -32.15 -14.05
N ASP A 231 -12.07 -33.12 -13.37
CA ASP A 231 -11.57 -33.75 -12.15
C ASP A 231 -10.49 -34.80 -12.45
N ILE A 232 -9.30 -34.65 -11.86
CA ILE A 232 -8.19 -35.60 -12.07
C ILE A 232 -8.51 -36.91 -11.37
N ASP A 233 -8.38 -38.03 -12.07
CA ASP A 233 -8.54 -39.36 -11.50
C ASP A 233 -7.26 -39.77 -10.74
N PHE A 234 -7.33 -39.71 -9.41
CA PHE A 234 -6.22 -40.07 -8.52
C PHE A 234 -5.95 -41.57 -8.43
N ASP A 235 -6.87 -42.42 -8.91
CA ASP A 235 -6.68 -43.85 -9.04
C ASP A 235 -5.86 -44.20 -10.30
N VAL A 236 -5.67 -43.25 -11.23
CA VAL A 236 -4.67 -43.31 -12.31
C VAL A 236 -3.30 -42.86 -11.78
N PRO A 237 -2.33 -43.78 -11.53
CA PRO A 237 -1.10 -43.41 -10.82
C PRO A 237 -0.24 -42.40 -11.57
N ALA A 238 -0.30 -42.41 -12.91
CA ALA A 238 0.42 -41.45 -13.75
C ALA A 238 -0.15 -40.02 -13.62
N ALA A 239 -1.47 -39.87 -13.52
CA ALA A 239 -2.13 -38.58 -13.38
C ALA A 239 -1.83 -37.97 -12.00
N ARG A 240 -2.04 -38.77 -10.95
CA ARG A 240 -1.69 -38.42 -9.57
C ARG A 240 -0.22 -38.01 -9.41
N GLN A 241 0.71 -38.81 -9.94
CA GLN A 241 2.14 -38.50 -9.80
C GLN A 241 2.50 -37.25 -10.60
N ALA A 242 1.93 -37.04 -11.79
CA ALA A 242 2.19 -35.86 -12.59
C ALA A 242 1.78 -34.56 -11.87
N ILE A 243 0.58 -34.52 -11.26
CA ILE A 243 0.15 -33.34 -10.51
C ILE A 243 0.97 -33.13 -9.23
N PHE A 244 1.36 -34.21 -8.54
CA PHE A 244 2.28 -34.13 -7.39
C PHE A 244 3.63 -33.55 -7.78
N ASP A 245 4.21 -34.01 -8.90
CA ASP A 245 5.49 -33.53 -9.41
C ASP A 245 5.41 -32.07 -9.85
N SER A 246 4.32 -31.66 -10.51
CA SER A 246 4.08 -30.27 -10.87
C SER A 246 4.04 -29.35 -9.65
N ILE A 247 3.27 -29.73 -8.61
CA ILE A 247 3.20 -28.94 -7.38
C ILE A 247 4.57 -28.93 -6.69
N LYS A 248 5.20 -30.09 -6.50
CA LYS A 248 6.53 -30.22 -5.89
C LYS A 248 7.58 -29.38 -6.58
N GLY A 249 7.53 -29.28 -7.91
CA GLY A 249 8.45 -28.48 -8.72
C GLY A 249 8.37 -26.97 -8.46
N TRP A 250 7.27 -26.46 -7.89
CA TRP A 250 7.20 -25.09 -7.39
C TRP A 250 7.96 -24.94 -6.08
N PHE A 251 7.72 -25.82 -5.11
CA PHE A 251 8.38 -25.81 -3.80
C PHE A 251 9.89 -26.03 -3.92
N ASP A 252 10.33 -26.97 -4.76
CA ASP A 252 11.76 -27.24 -5.00
C ASP A 252 12.48 -26.05 -5.63
N TYR A 253 11.78 -25.27 -6.44
CA TYR A 253 12.35 -24.12 -7.11
C TYR A 253 12.39 -22.88 -6.21
N THR A 254 11.30 -22.60 -5.50
CA THR A 254 11.12 -21.35 -4.77
C THR A 254 11.57 -21.44 -3.32
N GLY A 255 11.37 -22.59 -2.67
CA GLY A 255 11.54 -22.74 -1.22
C GLY A 255 10.36 -22.27 -0.39
N ALA A 256 9.16 -22.17 -0.99
CA ALA A 256 7.93 -21.82 -0.26
C ALA A 256 7.69 -22.74 0.95
N ASP A 257 7.04 -22.21 1.98
CA ASP A 257 7.07 -22.76 3.34
C ASP A 257 5.80 -23.55 3.72
N GLY A 258 4.76 -23.48 2.90
CA GLY A 258 3.51 -24.23 3.10
C GLY A 258 2.61 -24.20 1.88
N ALA A 259 1.58 -25.04 1.88
CA ALA A 259 0.56 -25.03 0.84
C ALA A 259 -0.84 -24.85 1.45
N ARG A 260 -1.68 -24.04 0.81
CA ARG A 260 -3.14 -24.11 0.99
C ARG A 260 -3.69 -25.02 -0.10
N VAL A 261 -4.37 -26.10 0.26
CA VAL A 261 -4.89 -27.06 -0.72
C VAL A 261 -6.34 -26.70 -1.07
N ASP A 262 -6.55 -26.25 -2.30
CA ASP A 262 -7.87 -25.96 -2.87
C ASP A 262 -8.72 -27.23 -2.98
N ALA A 263 -10.04 -27.07 -2.85
CA ALA A 263 -11.03 -28.13 -3.05
C ALA A 263 -10.73 -29.43 -2.27
N ALA A 264 -10.08 -29.34 -1.10
CA ALA A 264 -9.67 -30.51 -0.33
C ALA A 264 -10.85 -31.42 0.09
N LYS A 265 -12.08 -30.87 0.20
CA LYS A 265 -13.34 -31.62 0.39
C LYS A 265 -13.58 -32.69 -0.68
N LEU A 266 -13.06 -32.47 -1.90
CA LEU A 266 -13.24 -33.33 -3.07
C LEU A 266 -12.09 -34.32 -3.26
N MET A 267 -11.16 -34.41 -2.31
CA MET A 267 -10.06 -35.36 -2.39
C MET A 267 -10.05 -36.30 -1.19
N LYS A 268 -9.61 -37.54 -1.42
CA LYS A 268 -9.39 -38.53 -0.37
C LYS A 268 -8.41 -37.96 0.68
N PRO A 269 -8.73 -38.02 1.99
CA PRO A 269 -7.82 -37.56 3.04
C PRO A 269 -6.40 -38.16 2.97
N THR A 270 -6.30 -39.40 2.49
CA THR A 270 -5.02 -40.12 2.35
C THR A 270 -4.18 -39.60 1.18
N ASP A 271 -4.80 -39.10 0.11
CA ASP A 271 -4.10 -38.53 -1.03
C ASP A 271 -3.55 -37.14 -0.69
N ILE A 272 -4.31 -36.33 0.04
CA ILE A 272 -3.81 -35.06 0.57
C ILE A 272 -2.67 -35.29 1.57
N GLY A 273 -2.80 -36.28 2.47
CA GLY A 273 -1.70 -36.65 3.37
C GLY A 273 -0.45 -37.11 2.62
N ALA A 274 -0.61 -37.83 1.51
CA ALA A 274 0.51 -38.22 0.65
C ALA A 274 1.13 -37.00 -0.07
N LEU A 275 0.31 -36.04 -0.54
CA LEU A 275 0.78 -34.79 -1.12
C LEU A 275 1.62 -34.01 -0.12
N GLN A 276 1.11 -33.76 1.09
CA GLN A 276 1.84 -33.06 2.15
C GLN A 276 3.21 -33.69 2.42
N ASN A 277 3.24 -35.01 2.61
CA ASN A 277 4.48 -35.76 2.82
C ASN A 277 5.45 -35.63 1.64
N TYR A 278 4.92 -35.59 0.41
CA TYR A 278 5.71 -35.43 -0.80
C TYR A 278 6.30 -34.01 -0.92
N LEU A 279 5.53 -32.98 -0.55
CA LEU A 279 5.98 -31.59 -0.53
C LEU A 279 7.05 -31.33 0.52
N GLY A 280 6.96 -32.01 1.67
CA GLY A 280 7.90 -31.83 2.79
C GLY A 280 7.67 -30.54 3.59
N VAL A 281 6.51 -29.92 3.42
CA VAL A 281 6.03 -28.75 4.16
C VAL A 281 4.64 -29.02 4.70
N ASN A 282 4.25 -28.36 5.79
CA ASN A 282 2.90 -28.42 6.31
C ASN A 282 1.91 -27.81 5.31
N THR A 283 0.76 -28.45 5.15
CA THR A 283 -0.34 -27.94 4.34
C THR A 283 -1.61 -27.77 5.16
N PHE A 284 -2.51 -26.90 4.69
CA PHE A 284 -3.87 -26.82 5.22
C PHE A 284 -4.88 -26.72 4.09
N GLY A 285 -5.97 -27.49 4.18
CA GLY A 285 -6.91 -27.62 3.08
C GLY A 285 -8.15 -26.76 3.23
N GLU A 286 -8.85 -26.61 2.12
CA GLU A 286 -10.22 -26.14 2.07
C GLU A 286 -11.22 -27.29 2.10
N ASN A 287 -11.80 -27.53 3.28
CA ASN A 287 -13.04 -28.28 3.39
C ASN A 287 -14.18 -27.32 3.77
N PHE A 288 -14.87 -26.79 2.76
CA PHE A 288 -16.02 -25.92 2.94
C PHE A 288 -17.20 -26.74 3.49
N ASP A 289 -17.21 -26.92 4.81
CA ASP A 289 -18.29 -27.57 5.54
C ASP A 289 -18.34 -27.09 7.00
N GLY A 290 -19.55 -26.88 7.53
CA GLY A 290 -19.75 -26.42 8.90
C GLY A 290 -19.68 -27.54 9.96
N ASN A 291 -19.56 -28.79 9.54
CA ASN A 291 -19.57 -29.95 10.42
C ASN A 291 -18.15 -30.36 10.84
N ALA A 292 -17.82 -30.16 12.12
CA ALA A 292 -16.50 -30.49 12.67
C ALA A 292 -16.16 -31.99 12.60
N GLU A 293 -17.14 -32.89 12.69
CA GLU A 293 -16.91 -34.33 12.52
C GLU A 293 -16.47 -34.67 11.11
N PHE A 294 -17.13 -34.08 10.11
CA PHE A 294 -16.77 -34.28 8.73
C PHE A 294 -15.38 -33.69 8.42
N VAL A 295 -15.14 -32.43 8.78
CA VAL A 295 -13.83 -31.77 8.57
C VAL A 295 -12.69 -32.52 9.28
N SER A 296 -12.93 -33.09 10.47
CA SER A 296 -11.91 -33.87 11.19
C SER A 296 -11.39 -35.10 10.44
N ARG A 297 -12.09 -35.57 9.39
CA ARG A 297 -11.62 -36.67 8.55
C ARG A 297 -10.33 -36.34 7.80
N TRP A 298 -10.03 -35.06 7.56
CA TRP A 298 -8.84 -34.62 6.84
C TRP A 298 -7.68 -34.12 7.70
N VAL A 299 -7.86 -34.01 9.03
CA VAL A 299 -6.82 -33.46 9.91
C VAL A 299 -6.12 -34.57 10.69
N GLY A 300 -4.79 -34.52 10.77
CA GLY A 300 -3.96 -35.36 11.64
C GLY A 300 -3.06 -36.34 10.89
N ALA A 301 -2.68 -37.44 11.56
CA ALA A 301 -1.69 -38.39 11.05
C ALA A 301 -2.12 -39.04 9.72
N ASN A 302 -1.19 -39.09 8.75
CA ASN A 302 -1.42 -39.55 7.36
C ASN A 302 -2.49 -38.78 6.58
N LYS A 303 -2.77 -37.55 7.02
CA LYS A 303 -3.70 -36.61 6.40
C LYS A 303 -3.02 -35.23 6.39
N GLU A 304 -3.79 -34.17 6.36
CA GLU A 304 -3.29 -32.81 6.35
C GLU A 304 -2.93 -32.30 7.77
N TRP A 305 -1.95 -31.39 7.86
CA TRP A 305 -1.52 -30.80 9.13
C TRP A 305 -2.63 -29.97 9.75
N GLY A 306 -3.31 -29.15 8.95
CA GLY A 306 -4.44 -28.31 9.35
C GLY A 306 -5.56 -28.25 8.32
N MET A 307 -6.63 -27.53 8.65
CA MET A 307 -7.75 -27.24 7.74
C MET A 307 -8.23 -25.82 7.98
N LEU A 308 -8.74 -25.14 6.94
CA LEU A 308 -9.55 -23.93 7.14
C LEU A 308 -10.72 -24.26 8.06
N ASP A 309 -10.84 -23.54 9.17
CA ASP A 309 -11.80 -23.83 10.23
C ASP A 309 -13.19 -23.28 9.90
N PHE A 310 -13.77 -23.77 8.79
CA PHE A 310 -15.16 -23.49 8.42
C PHE A 310 -16.16 -23.79 9.56
N PRO A 311 -16.02 -24.90 10.32
CA PRO A 311 -16.87 -25.16 11.48
C PRO A 311 -16.89 -24.00 12.47
N LEU A 312 -15.74 -23.42 12.83
CA LEU A 312 -15.69 -22.27 13.73
C LEU A 312 -16.10 -20.97 13.03
N PHE A 313 -15.74 -20.76 11.77
CA PHE A 313 -16.12 -19.58 10.96
C PHE A 313 -17.62 -19.31 10.98
N PHE A 314 -18.46 -20.34 10.74
CA PHE A 314 -19.91 -20.16 10.76
C PHE A 314 -20.43 -19.74 12.14
N LYS A 315 -19.84 -20.27 13.21
CA LYS A 315 -20.20 -19.91 14.59
C LYS A 315 -19.76 -18.48 14.92
N ILE A 316 -18.60 -18.04 14.39
CA ILE A 316 -18.13 -16.66 14.52
C ILE A 316 -19.09 -15.69 13.82
N LEU A 317 -19.54 -15.97 12.60
CA LEU A 317 -20.53 -15.14 11.91
C LEU A 317 -21.82 -15.01 12.73
N SER A 318 -22.40 -16.14 13.13
CA SER A 318 -23.61 -16.17 13.97
C SER A 318 -23.47 -15.28 15.21
N SER A 319 -22.41 -15.46 15.99
CA SER A 319 -22.28 -14.73 17.25
C SER A 319 -21.79 -13.29 17.08
N PHE A 320 -20.75 -13.03 16.29
CA PHE A 320 -20.13 -11.71 16.24
C PHE A 320 -20.76 -10.79 15.20
N ALA A 321 -21.11 -11.28 14.02
CA ALA A 321 -21.75 -10.44 12.99
C ALA A 321 -23.25 -10.28 13.29
N HIS A 322 -23.94 -11.40 13.52
CA HIS A 322 -25.41 -11.43 13.65
C HIS A 322 -25.90 -11.30 15.10
N GLY A 323 -24.99 -11.24 16.09
CA GLY A 323 -25.34 -11.02 17.50
C GLY A 323 -26.08 -12.19 18.16
N GLN A 324 -25.92 -13.41 17.64
CA GLN A 324 -26.55 -14.61 18.20
C GLN A 324 -25.79 -15.16 19.43
N SER A 325 -26.47 -16.01 20.19
CA SER A 325 -26.00 -16.51 21.48
C SER A 325 -24.62 -17.18 21.43
N PHE A 326 -23.68 -16.77 22.28
CA PHE A 326 -22.39 -17.49 22.41
C PHE A 326 -22.57 -18.91 22.95
N ASP A 327 -23.56 -19.15 23.82
CA ASP A 327 -23.89 -20.50 24.31
C ASP A 327 -24.32 -21.45 23.19
N ALA A 328 -25.05 -20.93 22.20
CA ALA A 328 -25.61 -21.75 21.13
C ALA A 328 -24.61 -22.01 19.99
N TYR A 329 -23.61 -21.13 19.82
CA TYR A 329 -22.72 -21.18 18.66
C TYR A 329 -21.25 -21.36 19.02
N ILE A 330 -20.62 -20.39 19.70
CA ILE A 330 -19.18 -20.48 20.01
C ILE A 330 -18.86 -21.62 20.98
N LYS A 331 -19.63 -21.74 22.07
CA LYS A 331 -19.50 -22.84 23.02
C LYS A 331 -19.70 -24.20 22.35
N ASP A 332 -20.77 -24.33 21.58
CA ASP A 332 -21.09 -25.55 20.82
C ASP A 332 -19.96 -25.94 19.84
N GLY A 333 -19.43 -24.97 19.10
CA GLY A 333 -18.33 -25.20 18.16
C GLY A 333 -17.06 -25.68 18.86
N LEU A 334 -16.60 -24.94 19.89
CA LEU A 334 -15.37 -25.29 20.61
C LEU A 334 -15.51 -26.57 21.45
N ALA A 335 -16.73 -26.95 21.86
CA ALA A 335 -16.97 -28.23 22.52
C ALA A 335 -16.71 -29.44 21.59
N GLN A 336 -16.63 -29.24 20.28
CA GLN A 336 -16.35 -30.29 19.30
C GLN A 336 -14.84 -30.45 19.00
N ASP A 337 -13.97 -29.61 19.58
CA ASP A 337 -12.52 -29.64 19.31
C ASP A 337 -11.87 -31.00 19.60
N TYR A 338 -12.45 -31.82 20.49
CA TYR A 338 -11.96 -33.18 20.76
C TYR A 338 -11.88 -34.06 19.50
N ARG A 339 -12.66 -33.74 18.46
CA ARG A 339 -12.68 -34.47 17.19
C ARG A 339 -11.40 -34.30 16.39
N TYR A 340 -10.67 -33.21 16.60
CA TYR A 340 -9.38 -32.97 15.95
C TYR A 340 -8.22 -33.74 16.62
N ASN A 341 -8.49 -34.49 17.70
CA ASN A 341 -7.56 -35.41 18.33
C ASN A 341 -6.20 -34.76 18.68
N GLY A 342 -6.22 -33.55 19.25
CA GLY A 342 -5.02 -32.80 19.65
C GLY A 342 -4.47 -31.85 18.58
N ASN A 343 -5.04 -31.84 17.37
CA ASN A 343 -4.63 -30.97 16.27
C ASN A 343 -5.46 -29.67 16.19
N GLU A 344 -6.27 -29.35 17.19
CA GLU A 344 -7.15 -28.18 17.16
C GLU A 344 -6.38 -26.85 17.01
N ASN A 345 -5.11 -26.79 17.43
CA ASN A 345 -4.23 -25.64 17.23
C ASN A 345 -3.65 -25.52 15.80
N HIS A 346 -3.74 -26.56 14.97
CA HIS A 346 -3.31 -26.51 13.57
C HIS A 346 -4.41 -25.99 12.63
N MET A 347 -5.65 -25.93 13.11
CA MET A 347 -6.76 -25.39 12.34
C MET A 347 -6.54 -23.90 12.06
N VAL A 348 -6.96 -23.46 10.88
CA VAL A 348 -6.69 -22.11 10.37
C VAL A 348 -7.97 -21.29 10.48
N THR A 349 -7.98 -20.33 11.41
CA THR A 349 -9.16 -19.53 11.75
C THR A 349 -9.26 -18.27 10.90
N PHE A 350 -10.46 -17.91 10.47
CA PHE A 350 -10.71 -16.73 9.63
C PHE A 350 -12.13 -16.21 9.86
N ILE A 351 -12.41 -15.00 9.39
CA ILE A 351 -13.74 -14.36 9.49
C ILE A 351 -14.34 -13.98 8.13
N ASP A 352 -13.50 -13.91 7.11
CA ASP A 352 -13.86 -13.77 5.70
C ASP A 352 -12.71 -14.27 4.83
N ASN A 353 -13.03 -14.53 3.56
CA ASN A 353 -12.10 -14.95 2.52
C ASN A 353 -12.66 -14.51 1.15
N HIS A 354 -12.09 -15.05 0.07
CA HIS A 354 -12.50 -14.72 -1.31
C HIS A 354 -13.73 -15.48 -1.81
N ASP A 355 -14.31 -16.38 -1.01
CA ASP A 355 -15.48 -17.20 -1.37
C ASP A 355 -16.71 -16.90 -0.50
N ARG A 356 -16.55 -16.06 0.52
CA ARG A 356 -17.62 -15.64 1.43
C ARG A 356 -17.80 -14.14 1.40
N ASN A 357 -18.99 -13.69 1.79
CA ASN A 357 -19.23 -12.28 2.07
C ASN A 357 -18.14 -11.76 3.02
N ARG A 358 -17.69 -10.53 2.79
CA ARG A 358 -16.79 -9.86 3.74
C ARG A 358 -17.48 -9.75 5.10
N PHE A 359 -16.73 -9.97 6.18
CA PHE A 359 -17.30 -9.99 7.52
C PHE A 359 -18.01 -8.67 7.85
N LEU A 360 -17.42 -7.54 7.44
CA LEU A 360 -18.01 -6.23 7.68
C LEU A 360 -19.39 -6.07 7.03
N GLN A 361 -19.62 -6.73 5.88
CA GLN A 361 -20.93 -6.73 5.24
C GLN A 361 -21.95 -7.53 6.05
N GLU A 362 -21.57 -8.72 6.51
CA GLU A 362 -22.39 -9.56 7.41
C GLU A 362 -22.70 -8.85 8.73
N ALA A 363 -21.77 -8.02 9.22
CA ALA A 363 -21.90 -7.23 10.44
C ALA A 363 -22.73 -5.94 10.27
N GLY A 364 -23.23 -5.64 9.05
CA GLY A 364 -24.01 -4.44 8.77
C GLY A 364 -23.18 -3.15 8.75
N GLY A 365 -21.89 -3.23 8.41
CA GLY A 365 -20.98 -2.08 8.39
C GLY A 365 -20.37 -1.72 9.75
N ASP A 366 -20.60 -2.54 10.78
CA ASP A 366 -20.13 -2.30 12.15
C ASP A 366 -18.65 -2.72 12.32
N VAL A 367 -17.76 -1.73 12.29
CA VAL A 367 -16.31 -1.93 12.50
C VAL A 367 -15.99 -2.43 13.91
N GLN A 368 -16.83 -2.13 14.92
CA GLN A 368 -16.61 -2.61 16.27
C GLN A 368 -16.81 -4.13 16.35
N LYS A 369 -17.86 -4.65 15.71
CA LYS A 369 -18.08 -6.10 15.55
C LYS A 369 -16.92 -6.77 14.80
N LEU A 370 -16.44 -6.14 13.72
CA LEU A 370 -15.28 -6.63 12.96
C LEU A 370 -14.04 -6.75 13.85
N GLN A 371 -13.69 -5.69 14.59
CA GLN A 371 -12.54 -5.69 15.49
C GLN A 371 -12.70 -6.69 16.65
N ASN A 372 -13.93 -6.91 17.13
CA ASN A 372 -14.24 -7.92 18.15
C ASN A 372 -14.00 -9.34 17.61
N ALA A 373 -14.47 -9.64 16.39
CA ALA A 373 -14.24 -10.93 15.73
C ALA A 373 -12.77 -11.17 15.38
N LEU A 374 -12.05 -10.14 14.91
CA LEU A 374 -10.59 -10.20 14.73
C LEU A 374 -9.88 -10.53 16.06
N THR A 375 -10.26 -9.86 17.15
CA THR A 375 -9.71 -10.15 18.48
C THR A 375 -9.95 -11.61 18.88
N PHE A 376 -11.09 -12.18 18.52
CA PHE A 376 -11.41 -13.58 18.77
C PHE A 376 -10.47 -14.52 18.01
N ILE A 377 -10.35 -14.41 16.68
CA ILE A 377 -9.50 -15.33 15.90
C ILE A 377 -8.01 -15.23 16.27
N PHE A 378 -7.54 -14.06 16.73
CA PHE A 378 -6.15 -13.89 17.17
C PHE A 378 -5.84 -14.50 18.54
N THR A 379 -6.87 -14.75 19.36
CA THR A 379 -6.68 -15.25 20.74
C THR A 379 -7.25 -16.64 20.99
N VAL A 380 -8.19 -17.11 20.18
CA VAL A 380 -8.69 -18.48 20.20
C VAL A 380 -7.64 -19.45 19.66
N ARG A 381 -7.88 -20.74 19.84
CA ARG A 381 -7.06 -21.82 19.28
C ARG A 381 -7.00 -21.78 17.76
N GLY A 382 -5.87 -22.21 17.20
CA GLY A 382 -5.62 -22.18 15.77
C GLY A 382 -4.70 -21.05 15.31
N MET A 383 -4.50 -20.97 14.00
CA MET A 383 -3.68 -19.98 13.30
C MET A 383 -4.58 -18.97 12.56
N PRO A 384 -4.52 -17.67 12.87
CA PRO A 384 -5.40 -16.69 12.24
C PRO A 384 -4.94 -16.33 10.81
N VAL A 385 -5.89 -16.31 9.88
CA VAL A 385 -5.80 -15.74 8.53
C VAL A 385 -6.69 -14.51 8.45
N VAL A 386 -6.19 -13.45 7.81
CA VAL A 386 -6.97 -12.26 7.44
C VAL A 386 -6.85 -12.01 5.94
N PHE A 387 -7.98 -11.86 5.27
CA PHE A 387 -8.03 -11.58 3.83
C PHE A 387 -7.76 -10.11 3.53
N GLN A 388 -6.99 -9.84 2.47
CA GLN A 388 -6.60 -8.50 2.08
C GLN A 388 -7.77 -7.53 2.11
N GLY A 389 -7.53 -6.37 2.70
CA GLY A 389 -8.47 -5.28 2.76
C GLY A 389 -9.46 -5.34 3.92
N THR A 390 -9.57 -6.45 4.66
CA THR A 390 -10.30 -6.51 5.94
C THR A 390 -9.71 -5.51 6.94
N GLU A 391 -8.39 -5.31 6.91
CA GLU A 391 -7.68 -4.29 7.69
C GLU A 391 -8.04 -2.84 7.30
N GLN A 392 -8.68 -2.66 6.14
CA GLN A 392 -9.12 -1.38 5.60
C GLN A 392 -10.62 -1.12 5.77
N ASN A 393 -11.29 -1.87 6.66
CA ASN A 393 -12.74 -1.77 6.95
C ASN A 393 -13.61 -1.99 5.72
N LYS A 394 -13.45 -3.14 5.06
CA LYS A 394 -14.07 -3.37 3.76
C LYS A 394 -15.14 -4.44 3.80
N GLY A 395 -16.34 -4.03 3.37
CA GLY A 395 -17.45 -4.91 3.06
C GLY A 395 -17.43 -5.34 1.59
N ASN A 396 -18.52 -5.95 1.13
CA ASN A 396 -18.71 -6.24 -0.29
C ASN A 396 -18.80 -4.93 -1.08
N ALA A 397 -18.26 -4.88 -2.30
CA ALA A 397 -18.18 -3.66 -3.08
C ALA A 397 -19.54 -3.09 -3.50
N ASN A 398 -20.59 -3.92 -3.60
CA ASN A 398 -21.96 -3.47 -3.84
C ASN A 398 -22.74 -3.12 -2.55
N ASN A 399 -22.11 -3.24 -1.38
CA ASN A 399 -22.73 -3.07 -0.06
C ASN A 399 -23.94 -3.99 0.22
N GLN A 400 -24.01 -5.15 -0.44
CA GLN A 400 -25.08 -6.13 -0.26
C GLN A 400 -24.53 -7.47 0.21
N ILE A 401 -25.31 -8.19 1.01
CA ILE A 401 -25.07 -9.60 1.33
C ILE A 401 -25.42 -10.40 0.09
N LEU A 402 -24.50 -11.25 -0.38
CA LEU A 402 -24.76 -12.17 -1.48
C LEU A 402 -25.52 -13.38 -0.91
N SER A 403 -26.73 -13.60 -1.40
CA SER A 403 -27.68 -14.60 -0.90
C SER A 403 -27.55 -15.97 -1.58
N ASP A 404 -26.84 -16.05 -2.70
CA ASP A 404 -26.95 -17.15 -3.66
C ASP A 404 -25.89 -18.25 -3.45
N GLY A 405 -25.16 -18.21 -2.32
CA GLY A 405 -24.12 -19.19 -1.98
C GLY A 405 -22.72 -18.58 -1.87
N ILE A 406 -21.75 -19.14 -2.60
CA ILE A 406 -20.35 -18.69 -2.64
C ILE A 406 -20.30 -17.26 -3.22
N ALA A 407 -19.73 -16.33 -2.45
CA ALA A 407 -19.45 -14.98 -2.89
C ALA A 407 -18.22 -15.01 -3.79
N ASP A 408 -18.38 -14.86 -5.11
CA ASP A 408 -17.31 -15.05 -6.10
C ASP A 408 -16.99 -13.77 -6.92
N THR A 409 -17.59 -12.64 -6.56
CA THR A 409 -17.52 -11.38 -7.33
C THR A 409 -17.26 -10.17 -6.42
N TRP A 410 -18.29 -9.63 -5.80
CA TRP A 410 -18.27 -8.33 -5.11
C TRP A 410 -17.37 -8.28 -3.86
N ASN A 411 -16.97 -9.43 -3.32
CA ASN A 411 -16.04 -9.55 -2.20
C ASN A 411 -14.54 -9.45 -2.62
N ARG A 412 -14.23 -9.47 -3.92
CA ARG A 412 -12.85 -9.54 -4.47
C ARG A 412 -12.34 -8.19 -4.99
N TRP A 413 -12.53 -7.11 -4.23
CA TRP A 413 -12.11 -5.76 -4.66
C TRP A 413 -10.59 -5.54 -4.62
N SER A 414 -10.14 -4.54 -5.37
CA SER A 414 -8.72 -4.21 -5.55
C SER A 414 -8.19 -3.27 -4.47
N MET A 415 -7.05 -3.60 -3.86
CA MET A 415 -6.37 -2.73 -2.88
C MET A 415 -5.88 -1.40 -3.51
N VAL A 416 -5.80 -1.35 -4.84
CA VAL A 416 -5.68 -0.10 -5.62
C VAL A 416 -6.86 -0.02 -6.58
N LYS A 417 -7.83 0.82 -6.26
CA LYS A 417 -9.00 1.05 -7.12
C LYS A 417 -8.64 1.99 -8.26
N ARG A 418 -9.04 1.60 -9.48
CA ARG A 418 -8.84 2.37 -10.70
C ARG A 418 -10.16 2.75 -11.36
N ASP A 419 -10.14 3.81 -12.16
CA ASP A 419 -11.22 4.11 -13.09
C ASP A 419 -11.15 3.19 -14.34
N ALA A 420 -12.12 3.30 -15.25
CA ALA A 420 -12.16 2.49 -16.47
C ALA A 420 -10.94 2.70 -17.39
N ASN A 421 -10.23 3.82 -17.27
CA ASN A 421 -9.05 4.15 -18.07
C ASN A 421 -7.74 3.67 -17.40
N GLY A 422 -7.82 3.02 -16.23
CA GLY A 422 -6.66 2.54 -15.49
C GLY A 422 -6.03 3.57 -14.57
N ASN A 423 -6.60 4.78 -14.43
CA ASN A 423 -6.08 5.78 -13.50
C ASN A 423 -6.42 5.38 -12.07
N VAL A 424 -5.45 5.48 -11.16
CA VAL A 424 -5.68 5.22 -9.73
C VAL A 424 -6.61 6.29 -9.16
N ILE A 425 -7.74 5.86 -8.61
CA ILE A 425 -8.72 6.74 -7.95
C ILE A 425 -8.72 6.55 -6.43
N GLN A 426 -8.28 5.39 -5.94
CA GLN A 426 -8.13 5.17 -4.51
C GLN A 426 -7.04 4.13 -4.23
N ASN A 427 -6.18 4.42 -3.25
CA ASN A 427 -5.16 3.51 -2.76
C ASN A 427 -5.49 3.16 -1.30
N TYR A 428 -5.63 1.88 -0.99
CA TYR A 428 -6.03 1.39 0.31
C TYR A 428 -4.86 0.88 1.18
N PHE A 429 -3.61 1.05 0.75
CA PHE A 429 -2.44 0.78 1.58
C PHE A 429 -2.24 1.87 2.65
N ASN A 430 -3.19 1.97 3.60
CA ASN A 430 -3.22 2.98 4.64
C ASN A 430 -2.98 2.38 6.04
N GLU A 431 -1.80 2.64 6.60
CA GLU A 431 -1.41 2.14 7.93
C GLU A 431 -2.10 2.88 9.09
N SER A 432 -2.80 4.00 8.82
CA SER A 432 -3.54 4.76 9.83
C SER A 432 -4.98 4.29 10.03
N THR A 433 -5.47 3.32 9.25
CA THR A 433 -6.81 2.76 9.45
C THR A 433 -6.90 2.10 10.82
N ASN A 434 -7.98 2.35 11.57
CA ASN A 434 -8.13 1.83 12.93
C ASN A 434 -8.02 0.29 13.01
N THR A 435 -8.57 -0.43 12.04
CA THR A 435 -8.50 -1.90 11.99
C THR A 435 -7.11 -2.39 11.59
N TYR A 436 -6.37 -1.67 10.73
CA TYR A 436 -4.95 -1.92 10.49
C TYR A 436 -4.16 -1.84 11.80
N GLN A 437 -4.32 -0.76 12.56
CA GLN A 437 -3.64 -0.57 13.85
C GLN A 437 -4.07 -1.62 14.89
N HIS A 438 -5.34 -2.01 14.88
CA HIS A 438 -5.88 -3.06 15.74
C HIS A 438 -5.26 -4.41 15.42
N VAL A 439 -5.18 -4.81 14.15
CA VAL A 439 -4.52 -6.04 13.70
C VAL A 439 -3.03 -6.02 14.06
N ALA A 440 -2.33 -4.90 13.84
CA ALA A 440 -0.94 -4.73 14.24
C ALA A 440 -0.76 -4.95 15.75
N LYS A 441 -1.67 -4.40 16.55
CA LYS A 441 -1.68 -4.60 18.00
C LYS A 441 -1.95 -6.06 18.38
N LEU A 442 -2.88 -6.75 17.70
CA LEU A 442 -3.18 -8.15 17.94
C LEU A 442 -2.00 -9.07 17.61
N ASN A 443 -1.30 -8.85 16.50
CA ASN A 443 -0.05 -9.55 16.16
C ASN A 443 1.02 -9.33 17.24
N GLN A 444 1.20 -8.08 17.71
CA GLN A 444 2.11 -7.79 18.81
C GLN A 444 1.74 -8.58 20.08
N ILE A 445 0.46 -8.61 20.45
CA ILE A 445 -0.01 -9.36 21.63
C ILE A 445 0.22 -10.86 21.44
N ARG A 446 -0.13 -11.42 20.28
CA ARG A 446 0.01 -12.85 19.98
C ARG A 446 1.49 -13.29 19.99
N SER A 447 2.40 -12.46 19.48
CA SER A 447 3.84 -12.74 19.52
C SER A 447 4.40 -12.77 20.96
N LYS A 448 3.94 -11.87 21.83
CA LYS A 448 4.37 -11.78 23.23
C LYS A 448 3.95 -12.97 24.10
N TYR A 449 2.80 -13.60 23.82
CA TYR A 449 2.25 -14.67 24.65
C TYR A 449 2.16 -16.00 23.89
N GLU A 450 3.09 -16.92 24.17
CA GLU A 450 3.07 -18.32 23.68
C GLU A 450 1.72 -19.00 23.94
N ALA A 451 1.05 -18.69 25.05
CA ALA A 451 -0.29 -19.19 25.35
C ALA A 451 -1.29 -18.98 24.20
N LEU A 452 -1.25 -17.83 23.51
CA LEU A 452 -2.17 -17.57 22.40
C LEU A 452 -1.86 -18.45 21.18
N ARG A 453 -0.58 -18.79 20.97
CA ARG A 453 -0.09 -19.62 19.86
C ARG A 453 -0.28 -21.12 20.12
N LYS A 454 0.22 -21.61 21.25
CA LYS A 454 0.35 -23.04 21.58
C LYS A 454 -0.43 -23.50 22.81
N GLY A 455 -1.06 -22.57 23.54
CA GLY A 455 -1.81 -22.92 24.73
C GLY A 455 -2.97 -23.85 24.44
N LYS A 456 -3.42 -24.57 25.46
CA LYS A 456 -4.65 -25.36 25.40
C LYS A 456 -5.86 -24.47 25.69
N GLN A 457 -6.86 -24.53 24.82
CA GLN A 457 -8.13 -23.81 24.90
C GLN A 457 -8.98 -24.30 26.08
N ARG A 458 -9.50 -23.39 26.89
CA ARG A 458 -10.38 -23.73 28.01
C ARG A 458 -11.50 -22.73 28.17
N GLU A 459 -12.73 -23.18 27.96
CA GLU A 459 -13.91 -22.41 28.36
C GLU A 459 -13.86 -22.12 29.88
N MET A 460 -14.15 -20.87 30.23
CA MET A 460 -14.26 -20.37 31.61
C MET A 460 -15.66 -19.87 31.93
N TRP A 461 -16.30 -19.23 30.96
CA TRP A 461 -17.64 -18.70 31.08
C TRP A 461 -18.33 -18.69 29.73
N SER A 462 -19.62 -19.00 29.74
CA SER A 462 -20.49 -18.83 28.57
C SER A 462 -21.87 -18.40 29.05
N ALA A 463 -22.43 -17.44 28.34
CA ALA A 463 -23.77 -16.91 28.48
C ALA A 463 -24.25 -16.45 27.11
N GLN A 464 -25.51 -16.02 27.00
CA GLN A 464 -26.07 -15.55 25.73
C GLN A 464 -25.18 -14.52 25.03
N ASN A 465 -24.76 -13.45 25.72
CA ASN A 465 -24.00 -12.36 25.11
C ASN A 465 -22.60 -12.15 25.70
N LEU A 466 -22.08 -13.13 26.44
CA LEU A 466 -20.73 -13.07 27.01
C LEU A 466 -20.04 -14.42 26.96
N TYR A 467 -18.84 -14.46 26.39
CA TYR A 467 -18.00 -15.66 26.33
C TYR A 467 -16.62 -15.36 26.89
N ALA A 468 -16.08 -16.28 27.69
CA ALA A 468 -14.72 -16.16 28.20
C ALA A 468 -13.99 -17.50 28.19
N PHE A 469 -12.72 -17.45 27.82
CA PHE A 469 -11.85 -18.61 27.83
C PHE A 469 -10.44 -18.23 28.29
N SER A 470 -9.68 -19.23 28.74
CA SER A 470 -8.24 -19.12 28.89
C SER A 470 -7.50 -19.97 27.88
N ARG A 471 -6.33 -19.48 27.48
CA ARG A 471 -5.30 -20.24 26.77
C ARG A 471 -4.15 -20.43 27.76
N ARG A 472 -3.75 -21.68 28.02
CA ARG A 472 -2.66 -21.99 28.97
C ARG A 472 -1.65 -22.94 28.37
N VAL A 473 -0.37 -22.63 28.51
CA VAL A 473 0.74 -23.49 28.06
C VAL A 473 0.87 -24.69 29.01
N GLU A 474 0.83 -25.91 28.47
CA GLU A 474 0.87 -27.17 29.23
C GLU A 474 2.26 -27.82 29.27
N SER A 475 3.12 -27.50 28.31
CA SER A 475 4.47 -28.09 28.16
C SER A 475 5.44 -27.06 27.58
N GLY A 476 6.74 -27.28 27.75
CA GLY A 476 7.79 -26.40 27.23
C GLY A 476 8.31 -25.37 28.24
N THR A 477 8.95 -24.30 27.73
CA THR A 477 9.67 -23.33 28.57
C THR A 477 8.75 -22.40 29.34
N ASN A 478 7.57 -22.09 28.80
CA ASN A 478 6.60 -21.17 29.40
C ASN A 478 5.40 -21.88 30.05
N VAL A 479 5.59 -23.12 30.55
CA VAL A 479 4.52 -23.88 31.23
C VAL A 479 3.82 -23.04 32.28
N GLY A 480 2.49 -23.03 32.24
CA GLY A 480 1.65 -22.25 33.13
C GLY A 480 1.51 -20.77 32.76
N GLN A 481 2.11 -20.29 31.66
CA GLN A 481 1.71 -19.02 31.07
C GLN A 481 0.25 -19.12 30.63
N GLU A 482 -0.58 -18.17 31.06
CA GLU A 482 -2.02 -18.18 30.86
C GLU A 482 -2.52 -16.79 30.44
N VAL A 483 -3.34 -16.75 29.40
CA VAL A 483 -4.00 -15.54 28.88
C VAL A 483 -5.50 -15.76 28.88
N LEU A 484 -6.25 -14.79 29.37
CA LEU A 484 -7.71 -14.83 29.50
C LEU A 484 -8.32 -13.86 28.51
N SER A 485 -9.21 -14.35 27.65
CA SER A 485 -9.95 -13.53 26.70
C SER A 485 -11.44 -13.50 27.08
N VAL A 486 -12.03 -12.31 27.10
CA VAL A 486 -13.45 -12.09 27.41
C VAL A 486 -14.08 -11.29 26.29
N PHE A 487 -15.22 -11.76 25.78
CA PHE A 487 -15.94 -11.19 24.65
C PHE A 487 -17.38 -10.88 25.02
N SER A 488 -17.88 -9.78 24.48
CA SER A 488 -19.28 -9.39 24.55
C SER A 488 -19.77 -9.05 23.14
N ASN A 489 -20.91 -9.61 22.74
CA ASN A 489 -21.64 -9.23 21.52
C ASN A 489 -22.98 -8.57 21.87
N ALA A 490 -23.15 -8.13 23.13
CA ALA A 490 -24.32 -7.37 23.53
C ALA A 490 -24.43 -6.11 22.67
N SER A 491 -25.65 -5.77 22.25
CA SER A 491 -25.93 -4.61 21.40
C SER A 491 -25.71 -3.26 22.08
N SER A 492 -25.71 -3.22 23.41
CA SER A 492 -25.48 -2.00 24.20
C SER A 492 -25.09 -2.33 25.65
N GLY A 493 -24.60 -1.31 26.37
CA GLY A 493 -24.29 -1.39 27.79
C GLY A 493 -22.96 -2.06 28.13
N THR A 494 -22.74 -2.23 29.43
CA THR A 494 -21.55 -2.88 30.01
C THR A 494 -21.99 -4.08 30.83
N GLN A 495 -21.36 -5.22 30.60
CA GLN A 495 -21.57 -6.45 31.35
C GLN A 495 -20.48 -6.58 32.42
N ASN A 496 -20.90 -6.71 33.68
CA ASN A 496 -20.01 -6.98 34.81
C ASN A 496 -20.22 -8.42 35.27
N VAL A 497 -19.20 -9.26 35.13
CA VAL A 497 -19.30 -10.70 35.44
C VAL A 497 -18.15 -11.13 36.33
N THR A 498 -18.46 -11.98 37.31
CA THR A 498 -17.45 -12.68 38.12
C THR A 498 -17.27 -14.08 37.57
N ILE A 499 -16.08 -14.38 37.06
CA ILE A 499 -15.73 -15.60 36.36
C ILE A 499 -14.79 -16.43 37.25
N PRO A 500 -15.18 -17.65 37.67
CA PRO A 500 -14.28 -18.56 38.36
C PRO A 500 -13.10 -18.95 37.45
N LEU A 501 -11.89 -18.96 37.97
CA LEU A 501 -10.74 -19.53 37.26
C LEU A 501 -10.84 -21.05 37.27
N ARG A 502 -10.29 -21.70 36.25
CA ARG A 502 -10.16 -23.16 36.19
C ARG A 502 -9.24 -23.67 37.31
N ALA A 503 -9.48 -24.91 37.77
CA ALA A 503 -8.70 -25.48 38.87
C ALA A 503 -7.21 -25.60 38.51
N GLU A 504 -6.92 -25.87 37.24
CA GLU A 504 -5.60 -26.01 36.65
C GLU A 504 -4.88 -24.66 36.43
N SER A 505 -5.59 -23.53 36.60
CA SER A 505 -4.99 -22.20 36.48
C SER A 505 -3.88 -22.03 37.52
N THR A 506 -2.71 -21.60 37.06
CA THR A 506 -1.51 -21.31 37.89
C THR A 506 -1.56 -19.92 38.51
N LEU A 507 -2.51 -19.09 38.11
CA LEU A 507 -2.73 -17.77 38.69
C LEU A 507 -3.20 -17.93 40.14
N THR A 508 -2.62 -17.14 41.05
CA THR A 508 -2.98 -17.13 42.47
C THR A 508 -3.77 -15.87 42.81
N ALA A 509 -4.58 -15.91 43.88
CA ALA A 509 -5.20 -14.71 44.42
C ALA A 509 -4.14 -13.63 44.70
N GLY A 510 -4.45 -12.38 44.36
CA GLY A 510 -3.51 -11.24 44.37
C GLY A 510 -2.72 -11.04 43.07
N THR A 511 -2.77 -11.97 42.11
CA THR A 511 -2.12 -11.75 40.80
C THR A 511 -2.84 -10.64 40.04
N VAL A 512 -2.09 -9.64 39.58
CA VAL A 512 -2.60 -8.57 38.72
C VAL A 512 -2.49 -9.00 37.25
N LEU A 513 -3.59 -8.87 36.51
CA LEU A 513 -3.65 -9.10 35.07
C LEU A 513 -3.98 -7.76 34.39
N VAL A 514 -3.25 -7.45 33.32
CA VAL A 514 -3.40 -6.21 32.55
C VAL A 514 -4.08 -6.52 31.24
N ASN A 515 -5.04 -5.68 30.86
CA ASN A 515 -5.69 -5.76 29.56
C ASN A 515 -4.72 -5.32 28.46
N GLN A 516 -4.35 -6.23 27.57
CA GLN A 516 -3.35 -5.99 26.55
C GLN A 516 -3.84 -5.07 25.41
N LEU A 517 -5.16 -4.89 25.27
CA LEU A 517 -5.75 -3.91 24.34
C LEU A 517 -5.77 -2.48 24.92
N ASN A 518 -5.74 -2.34 26.26
CA ASN A 518 -5.67 -1.07 26.96
C ASN A 518 -5.02 -1.27 28.33
N THR A 519 -3.73 -0.95 28.45
CA THR A 519 -2.94 -1.26 29.64
C THR A 519 -3.28 -0.43 30.88
N ALA A 520 -4.14 0.60 30.75
CA ALA A 520 -4.70 1.30 31.90
C ALA A 520 -5.80 0.50 32.63
N ASP A 521 -6.34 -0.54 31.98
CA ASP A 521 -7.33 -1.46 32.52
C ASP A 521 -6.63 -2.71 33.07
N SER A 522 -6.82 -2.98 34.35
CA SER A 522 -6.26 -4.15 35.03
C SER A 522 -7.25 -4.72 36.04
N ILE A 523 -7.13 -6.02 36.28
CA ILE A 523 -7.92 -6.77 37.25
C ILE A 523 -7.01 -7.54 38.18
N THR A 524 -7.49 -7.84 39.38
CA THR A 524 -6.77 -8.69 40.34
C THR A 524 -7.53 -9.99 40.54
N VAL A 525 -6.82 -11.11 40.53
CA VAL A 525 -7.38 -12.42 40.87
C VAL A 525 -7.79 -12.40 42.34
N GLN A 526 -9.05 -12.73 42.62
CA GLN A 526 -9.63 -12.74 43.95
C GLN A 526 -9.73 -14.19 44.47
N SER A 527 -9.77 -14.35 45.80
CA SER A 527 -10.25 -15.59 46.40
C SER A 527 -11.77 -15.68 46.22
N GLY A 528 -12.28 -16.86 45.85
CA GLY A 528 -13.72 -17.09 45.63
C GLY A 528 -14.01 -18.05 44.48
N GLY A 529 -15.29 -18.28 44.18
CA GLY A 529 -15.70 -19.19 43.12
C GLY A 529 -15.48 -20.67 43.46
N VAL A 530 -15.93 -21.56 42.57
CA VAL A 530 -15.96 -23.03 42.80
C VAL A 530 -14.58 -23.67 42.91
N THR A 531 -13.53 -22.97 42.47
CA THR A 531 -12.12 -23.42 42.53
C THR A 531 -11.30 -22.67 43.59
N GLY A 532 -11.93 -21.76 44.34
CA GLY A 532 -11.27 -20.88 45.30
C GLY A 532 -10.54 -19.67 44.67
N LYS A 533 -10.56 -19.54 43.33
CA LYS A 533 -10.02 -18.38 42.59
C LYS A 533 -11.02 -17.86 41.55
N GLN A 534 -11.16 -16.54 41.44
CA GLN A 534 -12.05 -15.89 40.47
C GLN A 534 -11.52 -14.52 40.02
N ILE A 535 -12.09 -13.98 38.95
CA ILE A 535 -11.87 -12.61 38.48
C ILE A 535 -13.21 -11.89 38.29
N THR A 536 -13.24 -10.57 38.46
CA THR A 536 -14.38 -9.73 38.06
C THR A 536 -13.98 -8.87 36.88
N VAL A 537 -14.75 -8.95 35.80
CA VAL A 537 -14.47 -8.25 34.54
C VAL A 537 -15.62 -7.34 34.16
N SER A 538 -15.28 -6.22 33.53
CA SER A 538 -16.22 -5.25 32.97
C SER A 538 -15.97 -5.13 31.47
N VAL A 539 -16.93 -5.52 30.65
CA VAL A 539 -16.79 -5.55 29.18
C VAL A 539 -17.96 -4.82 28.53
N GLY A 540 -17.67 -3.92 27.59
CA GLY A 540 -18.68 -3.14 26.88
C GLY A 540 -19.37 -3.93 25.77
N ALA A 541 -20.41 -3.34 25.19
CA ALA A 541 -21.07 -3.82 23.97
C ALA A 541 -20.06 -4.05 22.83
N ASN A 542 -20.24 -5.14 22.07
CA ASN A 542 -19.40 -5.54 20.92
C ASN A 542 -17.89 -5.33 21.16
N SER A 543 -17.39 -5.73 22.33
CA SER A 543 -16.00 -5.50 22.71
C SER A 543 -15.35 -6.72 23.36
N ALA A 544 -14.02 -6.70 23.39
CA ALA A 544 -13.20 -7.74 23.97
C ALA A 544 -12.20 -7.18 24.98
N LYS A 545 -11.72 -8.08 25.86
CA LYS A 545 -10.62 -7.84 26.80
C LYS A 545 -9.65 -9.01 26.73
N ILE A 546 -8.36 -8.73 26.70
CA ILE A 546 -7.29 -9.74 26.75
C ILE A 546 -6.49 -9.52 28.02
N TYR A 547 -6.77 -10.26 29.08
CA TYR A 547 -6.08 -10.14 30.35
C TYR A 547 -4.92 -11.14 30.42
N ALA A 548 -3.72 -10.62 30.67
CA ALA A 548 -2.53 -11.42 30.87
C ALA A 548 -1.70 -10.85 32.02
N LYS A 549 -0.91 -11.69 32.69
CA LYS A 549 0.14 -11.21 33.58
C LYS A 549 1.18 -10.48 32.74
N GLU A 550 1.51 -9.23 33.08
CA GLU A 550 2.57 -8.51 32.37
C GLU A 550 3.90 -9.27 32.46
N ILE A 551 4.50 -9.46 31.30
CA ILE A 551 5.85 -9.99 31.15
C ILE A 551 6.75 -8.78 30.93
N SER A 552 7.61 -8.48 31.90
CA SER A 552 8.65 -7.46 31.74
C SER A 552 9.71 -8.01 30.79
N ASP A 553 9.81 -7.41 29.62
CA ASP A 553 10.83 -7.76 28.65
C ASP A 553 12.12 -7.00 28.97
N THR A 554 13.17 -7.75 29.30
CA THR A 554 14.46 -7.22 29.78
C THR A 554 15.63 -7.70 28.94
N GLN A 555 15.35 -8.54 27.95
CA GLN A 555 16.36 -9.11 27.09
C GLN A 555 16.46 -8.24 25.84
N ALA A 556 17.68 -7.91 25.44
CA ALA A 556 17.90 -7.16 24.23
C ALA A 556 17.89 -8.09 23.00
N PRO A 557 17.46 -7.56 21.83
CA PRO A 557 17.61 -8.27 20.57
C PRO A 557 19.04 -8.70 20.30
N THR A 558 19.21 -9.77 19.52
CA THR A 558 20.52 -10.17 19.01
C THR A 558 21.12 -9.06 18.13
N VAL A 559 22.44 -8.99 18.05
CA VAL A 559 23.13 -8.03 17.18
C VAL A 559 22.84 -8.34 15.71
N PRO A 560 22.45 -7.36 14.87
CA PRO A 560 22.34 -7.55 13.43
C PRO A 560 23.66 -8.05 12.83
N THR A 561 23.59 -9.10 12.00
CA THR A 561 24.76 -9.72 11.36
C THR A 561 24.77 -9.49 9.86
N ASN A 562 25.87 -9.85 9.19
CA ASN A 562 26.06 -9.68 7.73
C ASN A 562 25.74 -8.26 7.24
N VAL A 563 26.13 -7.25 8.02
CA VAL A 563 25.96 -5.86 7.58
C VAL A 563 26.81 -5.65 6.34
N ASN A 564 26.16 -5.28 5.24
CA ASN A 564 26.79 -5.01 3.97
C ASN A 564 26.46 -3.57 3.56
N ALA A 565 27.42 -2.88 2.98
CA ALA A 565 27.23 -1.56 2.39
C ALA A 565 27.70 -1.60 0.94
N SER A 566 26.89 -1.08 0.03
CA SER A 566 27.19 -0.98 -1.40
C SER A 566 26.82 0.39 -1.93
N ALA A 567 27.74 1.04 -2.64
CA ALA A 567 27.44 2.30 -3.30
C ALA A 567 26.42 2.09 -4.41
N LEU A 568 25.32 2.84 -4.37
CA LEU A 568 24.34 2.89 -5.45
C LEU A 568 24.68 3.96 -6.47
N SER A 569 25.31 5.05 -6.03
CA SER A 569 25.67 6.19 -6.88
C SER A 569 26.80 7.02 -6.27
N ALA A 570 27.08 8.17 -6.89
CA ALA A 570 27.97 9.18 -6.35
C ALA A 570 27.42 9.84 -5.07
N THR A 571 26.14 9.69 -4.74
CA THR A 571 25.50 10.37 -3.60
C THR A 571 24.64 9.45 -2.72
N SER A 572 24.69 8.13 -2.93
CA SER A 572 23.92 7.19 -2.12
C SER A 572 24.62 5.84 -1.90
N ILE A 573 24.40 5.27 -0.72
CA ILE A 573 24.84 3.93 -0.33
C ILE A 573 23.64 3.16 0.22
N GLN A 574 23.49 1.90 -0.22
CA GLN A 574 22.55 0.97 0.38
C GLN A 574 23.26 0.18 1.47
N VAL A 575 22.60 0.05 2.63
CA VAL A 575 23.06 -0.77 3.75
C VAL A 575 22.03 -1.87 3.95
N THR A 576 22.48 -3.12 4.04
CA THR A 576 21.64 -4.30 4.27
C THR A 576 22.20 -5.14 5.41
N TRP A 577 21.37 -5.93 6.09
CA TRP A 577 21.79 -6.83 7.17
C TRP A 577 20.85 -8.02 7.34
N THR A 578 21.31 -9.06 8.03
CA THR A 578 20.45 -10.16 8.47
C THR A 578 19.62 -9.73 9.69
N ALA A 579 18.34 -10.09 9.70
CA ALA A 579 17.41 -9.75 10.78
C ALA A 579 17.91 -10.23 12.15
N ALA A 580 17.74 -9.39 13.17
CA ALA A 580 17.92 -9.77 14.56
C ALA A 580 16.72 -10.58 15.06
N THR A 581 16.96 -11.44 16.04
CA THR A 581 15.93 -12.18 16.78
C THR A 581 15.83 -11.67 18.21
N ASP A 582 14.66 -11.81 18.81
CA ASP A 582 14.38 -11.44 20.19
C ASP A 582 13.34 -12.39 20.80
N ASN A 583 13.30 -12.51 22.12
CA ASN A 583 12.37 -13.36 22.86
C ASN A 583 10.91 -12.88 22.80
N ILE A 584 10.66 -11.58 22.70
CA ILE A 584 9.32 -11.00 22.52
C ILE A 584 9.16 -10.45 21.10
N GLY A 585 10.20 -9.83 20.55
CA GLY A 585 10.24 -9.41 19.15
C GLY A 585 11.05 -8.15 18.90
N VAL A 586 11.64 -8.05 17.71
CA VAL A 586 12.36 -6.86 17.27
C VAL A 586 11.39 -5.85 16.67
N THR A 587 11.43 -4.62 17.17
CA THR A 587 10.60 -3.49 16.71
C THR A 587 11.26 -2.73 15.57
N GLY A 588 12.58 -2.65 15.54
CA GLY A 588 13.29 -2.00 14.45
C GLY A 588 14.80 -1.95 14.63
N TYR A 589 15.43 -1.16 13.76
CA TYR A 589 16.87 -1.00 13.67
C TYR A 589 17.25 0.48 13.63
N GLU A 590 18.39 0.79 14.25
CA GLU A 590 19.03 2.10 14.18
C GLU A 590 20.32 1.97 13.37
N VAL A 591 20.46 2.78 12.31
CA VAL A 591 21.59 2.75 11.38
C VAL A 591 22.51 3.93 11.62
N PHE A 592 23.80 3.64 11.80
CA PHE A 592 24.81 4.63 12.12
C PHE A 592 25.82 4.77 10.99
N ARG A 593 26.02 5.98 10.48
CA ARG A 593 27.09 6.35 9.55
C ARG A 593 28.22 7.03 10.31
N ASN A 594 29.43 6.51 10.21
CA ASN A 594 30.63 7.02 10.88
C ASN A 594 30.40 7.25 12.40
N GLY A 595 29.61 6.38 13.03
CA GLY A 595 29.25 6.47 14.45
C GLY A 595 28.05 7.37 14.79
N SER A 596 27.47 8.08 13.83
CA SER A 596 26.30 8.94 14.02
C SER A 596 25.02 8.31 13.48
N LEU A 597 23.93 8.33 14.25
CA LEU A 597 22.62 7.83 13.81
C LEU A 597 22.14 8.63 12.59
N VAL A 598 21.89 7.94 11.48
CA VAL A 598 21.39 8.53 10.23
C VAL A 598 19.93 8.18 9.93
N GLY A 599 19.40 7.14 10.58
CA GLY A 599 18.00 6.78 10.43
C GLY A 599 17.60 5.55 11.22
N THR A 600 16.31 5.26 11.18
CA THR A 600 15.71 4.03 11.72
C THR A 600 14.85 3.38 10.66
N THR A 601 14.70 2.06 10.76
CA THR A 601 13.85 1.27 9.85
C THR A 601 13.32 0.04 10.57
N SER A 602 12.12 -0.43 10.23
CA SER A 602 11.60 -1.72 10.68
C SER A 602 12.13 -2.89 9.82
N GLY A 603 12.63 -2.59 8.61
CA GLY A 603 13.18 -3.57 7.68
C GLY A 603 14.68 -3.83 7.88
N THR A 604 15.22 -4.74 7.06
CA THR A 604 16.63 -5.18 7.07
C THR A 604 17.52 -4.44 6.07
N SER A 605 17.05 -3.29 5.58
CA SER A 605 17.80 -2.42 4.67
C SER A 605 17.53 -0.94 4.94
N PHE A 606 18.51 -0.10 4.61
CA PHE A 606 18.42 1.35 4.70
C PHE A 606 19.24 2.00 3.59
N THR A 607 18.61 2.89 2.82
CA THR A 607 19.31 3.69 1.79
C THR A 607 19.68 5.04 2.36
N ASP A 608 20.98 5.29 2.45
CA ASP A 608 21.53 6.56 2.92
C ASP A 608 21.83 7.47 1.71
N ASN A 609 21.16 8.62 1.66
CA ASN A 609 21.18 9.55 0.54
C ASN A 609 21.89 10.86 0.90
N GLY A 610 22.23 11.66 -0.11
CA GLY A 610 22.85 12.97 0.09
C GLY A 610 24.33 12.88 0.50
N LEU A 611 24.99 11.81 0.11
CA LEU A 611 26.40 11.55 0.38
C LEU A 611 27.30 12.35 -0.57
N THR A 612 28.54 12.57 -0.17
CA THR A 612 29.58 13.16 -1.02
C THR A 612 30.17 12.10 -1.94
N ALA A 613 30.45 12.44 -3.19
CA ALA A 613 31.05 11.53 -4.17
C ALA A 613 32.47 11.11 -3.81
N ALA A 614 32.90 9.95 -4.31
CA ALA A 614 34.23 9.36 -4.06
C ALA A 614 34.62 9.31 -2.57
N THR A 615 33.64 9.22 -1.66
CA THR A 615 33.86 9.29 -0.21
C THR A 615 33.48 7.96 0.43
N THR A 616 34.38 7.45 1.29
CA THR A 616 34.14 6.22 2.03
C THR A 616 33.34 6.50 3.29
N TYR A 617 32.26 5.75 3.48
CA TYR A 617 31.43 5.78 4.67
C TYR A 617 31.40 4.41 5.33
N SER A 618 31.35 4.42 6.66
CA SER A 618 31.31 3.22 7.50
C SER A 618 29.95 3.14 8.19
N TYR A 619 29.34 1.95 8.21
CA TYR A 619 28.00 1.69 8.70
C TYR A 619 27.99 0.61 9.78
N THR A 620 27.25 0.87 10.86
CA THR A 620 26.90 -0.12 11.89
C THR A 620 25.41 -0.05 12.19
N VAL A 621 24.84 -1.17 12.61
CA VAL A 621 23.41 -1.29 12.89
C VAL A 621 23.22 -1.91 14.27
N LYS A 622 22.24 -1.43 15.05
CA LYS A 622 21.73 -2.14 16.23
C LYS A 622 20.23 -2.37 16.09
N ALA A 623 19.75 -3.46 16.68
CA ALA A 623 18.34 -3.79 16.76
C ALA A 623 17.75 -3.29 18.09
N TYR A 624 16.45 -3.07 18.09
CA TYR A 624 15.70 -2.71 19.28
C TYR A 624 14.31 -3.32 19.34
N ASP A 625 13.83 -3.59 20.54
CA ASP A 625 12.50 -4.14 20.81
C ASP A 625 11.51 -3.07 21.30
N ALA A 626 10.29 -3.51 21.62
CA ALA A 626 9.21 -2.66 22.11
C ALA A 626 9.40 -2.23 23.58
N ALA A 627 10.19 -2.97 24.36
CA ALA A 627 10.60 -2.61 25.72
C ALA A 627 11.81 -1.67 25.76
N THR A 628 12.27 -1.24 24.59
CA THR A 628 13.39 -0.34 24.35
C THR A 628 14.76 -0.91 24.65
N ASN A 629 14.88 -2.23 24.86
CA ASN A 629 16.20 -2.85 24.96
C ASN A 629 16.91 -2.74 23.60
N ARG A 630 18.24 -2.63 23.63
CA ARG A 630 19.09 -2.40 22.45
C ARG A 630 20.16 -3.46 22.36
N SER A 631 20.35 -4.04 21.18
CA SER A 631 21.52 -4.87 20.90
C SER A 631 22.80 -4.02 20.97
N ALA A 632 23.96 -4.67 21.06
CA ALA A 632 25.21 -4.02 20.70
C ALA A 632 25.21 -3.61 19.21
N LEU A 633 26.09 -2.67 18.83
CA LEU A 633 26.32 -2.33 17.43
C LEU A 633 26.92 -3.53 16.68
N SER A 634 26.51 -3.71 15.43
CA SER A 634 27.11 -4.69 14.51
C SER A 634 28.61 -4.49 14.38
N SER A 635 29.35 -5.60 14.31
CA SER A 635 30.80 -5.60 14.15
C SER A 635 31.24 -6.73 13.21
N PRO A 636 32.21 -6.49 12.30
CA PRO A 636 32.83 -5.19 12.00
C PRO A 636 31.88 -4.23 11.28
N PRO A 637 32.15 -2.91 11.26
CA PRO A 637 31.40 -1.97 10.42
C PRO A 637 31.53 -2.32 8.94
N ALA A 638 30.43 -2.22 8.20
CA ALA A 638 30.42 -2.32 6.75
C ALA A 638 30.87 -0.99 6.15
N SER A 639 31.73 -1.00 5.13
CA SER A 639 32.16 0.25 4.49
C SER A 639 31.92 0.21 2.99
N ALA A 640 31.50 1.33 2.44
CA ALA A 640 31.37 1.53 1.00
C ALA A 640 31.86 2.92 0.61
N THR A 641 32.43 3.02 -0.58
CA THR A 641 32.87 4.28 -1.19
C THR A 641 31.87 4.65 -2.27
N THR A 642 31.21 5.81 -2.14
CA THR A 642 30.37 6.35 -3.22
C THR A 642 31.17 6.42 -4.51
N THR A 643 30.50 6.23 -5.65
CA THR A 643 31.20 6.28 -6.93
C THR A 643 31.72 7.71 -7.20
N PRO A 644 32.79 7.87 -8.00
CA PRO A 644 33.15 9.18 -8.53
C PRO A 644 31.98 9.79 -9.32
N PRO A 645 31.88 11.13 -9.41
CA PRO A 645 30.98 11.76 -10.36
C PRO A 645 31.33 11.30 -11.77
N ASP A 646 30.31 11.03 -12.59
CA ASP A 646 30.53 10.68 -13.98
C ASP A 646 30.81 11.95 -14.81
N THR A 647 32.04 12.08 -15.28
CA THR A 647 32.51 13.24 -16.04
C THR A 647 32.86 12.92 -17.48
N GLN A 648 32.70 11.65 -17.88
CA GLN A 648 33.06 11.21 -19.21
C GLN A 648 31.84 11.32 -20.10
N ALA A 649 32.01 12.00 -21.23
CA ALA A 649 30.95 12.06 -22.23
C ALA A 649 30.88 10.74 -23.02
N PRO A 650 29.67 10.35 -23.48
CA PRO A 650 29.51 9.24 -24.39
C PRO A 650 30.38 9.37 -25.65
N SER A 651 30.75 8.23 -26.25
CA SER A 651 31.43 8.22 -27.54
C SER A 651 30.58 8.93 -28.62
N VAL A 652 31.23 9.59 -29.57
CA VAL A 652 30.53 10.21 -30.71
C VAL A 652 29.76 9.14 -31.51
N PRO A 653 28.46 9.35 -31.81
CA PRO A 653 27.70 8.44 -32.67
C PRO A 653 28.37 8.25 -34.04
N GLN A 654 28.58 7.00 -34.44
CA GLN A 654 29.24 6.65 -35.70
C GLN A 654 28.25 6.14 -36.76
N ASN A 655 28.71 6.06 -38.01
CA ASN A 655 27.92 5.56 -39.15
C ASN A 655 26.55 6.24 -39.30
N VAL A 656 26.50 7.54 -39.05
CA VAL A 656 25.27 8.30 -39.24
C VAL A 656 24.92 8.26 -40.73
N ALA A 657 23.75 7.73 -41.04
CA ALA A 657 23.22 7.59 -42.38
C ALA A 657 21.83 8.23 -42.43
N ALA A 658 21.57 8.99 -43.49
CA ALA A 658 20.28 9.60 -43.76
C ALA A 658 19.73 9.01 -45.06
N THR A 659 18.47 8.57 -45.06
CA THR A 659 17.80 8.00 -46.25
C THR A 659 16.44 8.65 -46.41
N ALA A 660 16.16 9.20 -47.59
CA ALA A 660 14.85 9.74 -47.91
C ALA A 660 13.82 8.60 -47.97
N SER A 661 12.80 8.68 -47.12
CA SER A 661 11.70 7.72 -47.08
C SER A 661 10.48 8.18 -47.88
N SER A 662 10.35 9.48 -48.13
CA SER A 662 9.28 10.05 -48.97
C SER A 662 9.67 11.42 -49.53
N SER A 663 8.72 12.10 -50.17
CA SER A 663 8.87 13.51 -50.56
C SER A 663 8.86 14.48 -49.37
N SER A 664 8.53 14.04 -48.16
CA SER A 664 8.48 14.90 -46.96
C SER A 664 9.07 14.26 -45.70
N SER A 665 9.84 13.18 -45.84
CA SER A 665 10.51 12.54 -44.70
C SER A 665 11.86 11.93 -45.04
N ILE A 666 12.77 12.00 -44.07
CA ILE A 666 14.09 11.36 -44.08
C ILE A 666 14.26 10.58 -42.77
N ASN A 667 14.67 9.32 -42.89
CA ASN A 667 15.06 8.51 -41.75
C ASN A 667 16.57 8.65 -41.53
N VAL A 668 16.96 8.95 -40.29
CA VAL A 668 18.36 9.05 -39.84
C VAL A 668 18.62 7.87 -38.92
N ALA A 669 19.71 7.14 -39.15
CA ALA A 669 20.13 6.02 -38.31
C ALA A 669 21.63 6.10 -38.04
N TRP A 670 22.07 5.55 -36.92
CA TRP A 670 23.48 5.55 -36.51
C TRP A 670 23.83 4.30 -35.71
N THR A 671 25.12 4.10 -35.44
CA THR A 671 25.59 3.05 -34.51
C THR A 671 25.53 3.56 -33.08
N ALA A 672 25.14 2.70 -32.13
CA ALA A 672 25.05 3.05 -30.72
C ALA A 672 26.39 3.58 -30.18
N SER A 673 26.31 4.66 -29.41
CA SER A 673 27.42 5.15 -28.62
C SER A 673 27.63 4.29 -27.38
N THR A 674 28.86 4.25 -26.89
CA THR A 674 29.22 3.60 -25.63
C THR A 674 29.68 4.65 -24.63
N ASP A 675 29.45 4.37 -23.36
CA ASP A 675 29.85 5.21 -22.24
C ASP A 675 30.27 4.32 -21.06
N ASN A 676 31.04 4.85 -20.11
CA ASN A 676 31.54 4.14 -18.94
C ASN A 676 30.43 3.83 -17.91
N ILE A 677 29.36 4.64 -17.84
CA ILE A 677 28.19 4.38 -16.99
C ILE A 677 26.97 4.03 -17.84
N GLY A 678 26.72 4.77 -18.92
CA GLY A 678 25.65 4.45 -19.85
C GLY A 678 25.13 5.65 -20.64
N VAL A 679 24.67 5.39 -21.86
CA VAL A 679 24.08 6.41 -22.73
C VAL A 679 22.58 6.51 -22.50
N THR A 680 22.10 7.69 -22.14
CA THR A 680 20.68 7.97 -21.87
C THR A 680 19.90 8.26 -23.15
N GLY A 681 20.55 8.87 -24.14
CA GLY A 681 19.90 9.13 -25.43
C GLY A 681 20.76 9.90 -26.42
N TYR A 682 20.13 10.33 -27.50
CA TYR A 682 20.75 11.02 -28.62
C TYR A 682 19.98 12.29 -28.98
N GLU A 683 20.70 13.31 -29.42
CA GLU A 683 20.19 14.55 -29.98
C GLU A 683 20.47 14.60 -31.48
N VAL A 684 19.43 14.80 -32.29
CA VAL A 684 19.51 14.81 -33.76
C VAL A 684 19.37 16.21 -34.28
N TYR A 685 20.34 16.67 -35.06
CA TYR A 685 20.42 18.02 -35.59
C TYR A 685 20.30 18.02 -37.10
N ARG A 686 19.33 18.76 -37.64
CA ARG A 686 19.15 19.03 -39.07
C ARG A 686 19.72 20.40 -39.40
N ASN A 687 20.68 20.47 -40.32
CA ASN A 687 21.34 21.71 -40.75
C ASN A 687 21.88 22.54 -39.56
N GLY A 688 22.37 21.87 -38.53
CA GLY A 688 22.89 22.49 -37.30
C GLY A 688 21.84 22.84 -36.24
N THR A 689 20.55 22.63 -36.51
CA THR A 689 19.46 22.89 -35.55
C THR A 689 18.94 21.58 -34.97
N LEU A 690 18.79 21.51 -33.64
CA LEU A 690 18.19 20.34 -32.97
C LEU A 690 16.75 20.15 -33.44
N VAL A 691 16.45 18.99 -34.03
CA VAL A 691 15.10 18.65 -34.52
C VAL A 691 14.39 17.63 -33.64
N GLY A 692 15.11 16.90 -32.80
CA GLY A 692 14.52 15.96 -31.86
C GLY A 692 15.56 15.17 -31.08
N GLN A 693 15.07 14.36 -30.16
CA GLN A 693 15.86 13.41 -29.39
C GLN A 693 15.36 11.99 -29.65
N SER A 694 16.23 11.01 -29.47
CA SER A 694 15.89 9.59 -29.58
C SER A 694 16.59 8.80 -28.47
N THR A 695 15.89 7.84 -27.86
CA THR A 695 16.48 6.85 -26.96
C THR A 695 16.96 5.60 -27.71
N THR A 696 16.68 5.52 -29.01
CA THR A 696 17.13 4.46 -29.92
C THR A 696 18.13 5.02 -30.92
N THR A 697 18.75 4.16 -31.73
CA THR A 697 19.76 4.58 -32.72
C THR A 697 19.18 5.01 -34.06
N SER A 698 17.96 5.54 -34.05
CA SER A 698 17.27 6.04 -35.24
C SER A 698 16.31 7.18 -34.92
N TYR A 699 16.02 8.00 -35.93
CA TYR A 699 15.10 9.13 -35.85
C TYR A 699 14.45 9.38 -37.21
N ALA A 700 13.11 9.48 -37.23
CA ALA A 700 12.35 9.81 -38.43
C ALA A 700 12.05 11.31 -38.44
N ASP A 701 12.65 12.04 -39.39
CA ASP A 701 12.42 13.47 -39.56
C ASP A 701 11.35 13.71 -40.64
N VAL A 702 10.23 14.31 -40.25
CA VAL A 702 9.02 14.45 -41.07
C VAL A 702 8.66 15.93 -41.30
N GLY A 703 7.84 16.21 -42.31
CA GLY A 703 7.43 17.58 -42.65
C GLY A 703 8.46 18.35 -43.49
N LEU A 704 9.32 17.63 -44.21
CA LEU A 704 10.37 18.19 -45.05
C LEU A 704 9.83 18.66 -46.41
N ALA A 705 10.50 19.64 -47.02
CA ALA A 705 10.20 20.06 -48.38
C ALA A 705 10.68 19.01 -49.39
N ALA A 706 9.91 18.77 -50.45
CA ALA A 706 10.28 17.83 -51.52
C ALA A 706 11.51 18.29 -52.30
N THR A 707 12.25 17.34 -52.88
CA THR A 707 13.47 17.59 -53.68
C THR A 707 14.52 18.46 -52.97
N THR A 708 14.52 18.49 -51.64
CA THR A 708 15.39 19.35 -50.82
C THR A 708 16.41 18.51 -50.08
N SER A 709 17.68 18.92 -50.14
CA SER A 709 18.77 18.27 -49.42
C SER A 709 18.86 18.76 -47.98
N TYR A 710 18.95 17.83 -47.04
CA TYR A 710 19.14 18.09 -45.62
C TYR A 710 20.39 17.37 -45.11
N SER A 711 21.09 18.00 -44.17
CA SER A 711 22.26 17.45 -43.49
C SER A 711 21.94 17.13 -42.03
N TYR A 712 22.43 16.00 -41.54
CA TYR A 712 22.15 15.50 -40.20
C TYR A 712 23.44 15.21 -39.42
N THR A 713 23.47 15.65 -38.16
CA THR A 713 24.50 15.29 -37.18
C THR A 713 23.85 14.86 -35.87
N VAL A 714 24.50 13.98 -35.12
CA VAL A 714 23.96 13.39 -33.90
C VAL A 714 24.95 13.54 -32.75
N LYS A 715 24.46 13.86 -31.55
CA LYS A 715 25.21 13.76 -30.28
C LYS A 715 24.60 12.68 -29.40
N ALA A 716 25.42 12.00 -28.61
CA ALA A 716 24.96 11.17 -27.51
C ALA A 716 25.06 11.93 -26.18
N PHE A 717 24.21 11.59 -25.22
CA PHE A 717 24.26 12.12 -23.86
C PHE A 717 23.94 11.05 -22.81
N ASP A 718 24.48 11.23 -21.62
CA ASP A 718 24.30 10.34 -20.46
C ASP A 718 23.38 10.96 -19.38
N ALA A 719 23.24 10.27 -18.24
CA ALA A 719 22.43 10.73 -17.12
C ALA A 719 23.09 11.85 -16.30
N ALA A 720 24.41 12.03 -16.41
CA ALA A 720 25.18 13.12 -15.82
C ALA A 720 25.17 14.39 -16.70
N ALA A 721 24.44 14.35 -17.82
CA ALA A 721 24.31 15.40 -18.83
C ALA A 721 25.63 15.73 -19.55
N ASN A 722 26.61 14.82 -19.56
CA ASN A 722 27.75 14.94 -20.45
C ASN A 722 27.29 14.67 -21.89
N ARG A 723 27.86 15.39 -22.86
CA ARG A 723 27.50 15.26 -24.29
C ARG A 723 28.72 14.94 -25.13
N SER A 724 28.56 14.03 -26.09
CA SER A 724 29.57 13.78 -27.10
C SER A 724 29.77 15.01 -28.01
N GLU A 725 30.88 15.02 -28.74
CA GLU A 725 30.99 15.85 -29.95
C GLU A 725 29.97 15.42 -31.02
N PHE A 726 29.72 16.29 -32.01
CA PHE A 726 28.85 15.96 -33.14
C PHE A 726 29.43 14.84 -34.00
N SER A 727 28.56 13.96 -34.52
CA SER A 727 28.95 12.99 -35.54
C SER A 727 29.53 13.67 -36.79
N ALA A 728 30.61 13.13 -37.33
CA ALA A 728 31.26 13.65 -38.54
C ALA A 728 31.63 12.51 -39.52
N PRO A 729 31.51 12.72 -40.85
CA PRO A 729 30.89 13.88 -41.49
C PRO A 729 29.36 13.89 -41.33
N PRO A 730 28.67 15.03 -41.54
CA PRO A 730 27.20 15.08 -41.56
C PRO A 730 26.63 14.13 -42.63
N ALA A 731 25.57 13.40 -42.28
CA ALA A 731 24.85 12.55 -43.22
C ALA A 731 23.91 13.42 -44.07
N VAL A 732 23.90 13.26 -45.40
CA VAL A 732 23.08 14.09 -46.30
C VAL A 732 22.10 13.21 -47.08
N ALA A 733 20.85 13.63 -47.16
CA ALA A 733 19.84 13.03 -48.01
C ALA A 733 18.93 14.08 -48.64
N THR A 734 18.44 13.79 -49.85
CA THR A 734 17.49 14.62 -50.60
C THR A 734 16.14 13.94 -50.64
N THR A 735 15.09 14.61 -50.19
CA THR A 735 13.71 14.08 -50.25
C THR A 735 13.28 13.77 -51.69
N LEU A 736 12.41 12.76 -51.86
CA LEU A 736 11.98 12.30 -53.19
C LEU A 736 11.12 13.35 -53.92
N ALA A 737 11.06 13.28 -55.25
CA ALA A 737 10.08 14.02 -56.04
C ALA A 737 8.69 13.37 -55.87
N GLY A 738 7.62 14.17 -55.77
CA GLY A 738 6.27 13.65 -55.67
C GLY A 738 5.22 14.72 -55.94
N ASN A 739 4.56 14.64 -57.10
CA ASN A 739 3.32 15.35 -57.31
C ASN A 739 2.24 14.65 -56.47
N ASN A 740 1.64 15.38 -55.54
CA ASN A 740 0.61 14.85 -54.66
C ASN A 740 -0.75 15.48 -55.00
N VAL A 741 -1.79 14.66 -54.96
CA VAL A 741 -3.19 15.09 -55.04
C VAL A 741 -3.85 14.77 -53.71
N THR A 742 -4.28 15.79 -52.97
CA THR A 742 -5.02 15.63 -51.72
C THR A 742 -6.48 15.94 -51.97
N ILE A 743 -7.39 15.05 -51.57
CA ILE A 743 -8.84 15.19 -51.78
C ILE A 743 -9.55 15.14 -50.44
N TYR A 744 -10.33 16.17 -50.14
CA TYR A 744 -11.33 16.20 -49.07
C TYR A 744 -12.69 15.85 -49.66
N TYR A 745 -13.23 14.70 -49.28
CA TYR A 745 -14.55 14.22 -49.70
C TYR A 745 -15.59 14.57 -48.61
N LYS A 746 -16.53 15.48 -48.88
CA LYS A 746 -17.63 15.79 -47.95
C LYS A 746 -18.54 14.57 -47.85
N GLN A 747 -18.82 14.10 -46.64
CA GLN A 747 -19.52 12.82 -46.41
C GLN A 747 -20.86 12.72 -47.17
N GLY A 748 -20.86 11.96 -48.25
CA GLY A 748 -22.07 11.47 -48.96
C GLY A 748 -22.32 9.96 -48.73
N PHE A 749 -21.27 9.20 -48.39
CA PHE A 749 -21.31 7.80 -47.98
C PHE A 749 -20.74 7.65 -46.58
N THR A 750 -21.27 6.71 -45.78
CA THR A 750 -20.78 6.41 -44.42
C THR A 750 -19.33 5.90 -44.42
N THR A 751 -18.90 5.23 -45.50
CA THR A 751 -17.51 4.82 -45.72
C THR A 751 -17.16 4.98 -47.21
N PRO A 752 -16.63 6.14 -47.62
CA PRO A 752 -16.32 6.40 -49.02
C PRO A 752 -15.02 5.70 -49.46
N TYR A 753 -15.04 5.14 -50.67
CA TYR A 753 -13.87 4.58 -51.36
C TYR A 753 -13.57 5.42 -52.60
N ILE A 754 -12.28 5.57 -52.92
CA ILE A 754 -11.80 6.18 -54.17
C ILE A 754 -11.16 5.12 -55.06
N HIS A 755 -11.65 5.01 -56.28
CA HIS A 755 -11.04 4.21 -57.34
C HIS A 755 -10.39 5.18 -58.33
N TYR A 756 -9.09 5.02 -58.61
CA TYR A 756 -8.31 6.06 -59.30
C TYR A 756 -7.18 5.51 -60.16
N ARG A 757 -6.65 6.36 -61.04
CA ARG A 757 -5.33 6.21 -61.69
C ARG A 757 -4.62 7.58 -61.81
N PRO A 758 -3.29 7.64 -61.71
CA PRO A 758 -2.54 8.75 -62.30
C PRO A 758 -2.82 8.83 -63.81
N ALA A 759 -2.87 10.04 -64.39
CA ALA A 759 -3.13 10.21 -65.82
C ALA A 759 -2.12 9.40 -66.66
N GLY A 760 -2.62 8.53 -67.55
CA GLY A 760 -1.79 7.59 -68.34
C GLY A 760 -1.33 6.33 -67.60
N GLY A 761 -1.70 6.15 -66.33
CA GLY A 761 -1.40 4.97 -65.51
C GLY A 761 -2.51 3.93 -65.46
N THR A 762 -2.35 2.93 -64.58
CA THR A 762 -3.33 1.85 -64.35
C THR A 762 -4.32 2.21 -63.23
N TRP A 763 -5.57 1.79 -63.39
CA TRP A 763 -6.58 1.89 -62.33
C TRP A 763 -6.26 0.99 -61.14
N THR A 764 -6.63 1.44 -59.94
CA THR A 764 -6.67 0.58 -58.75
C THR A 764 -7.66 -0.58 -58.95
N THR A 765 -7.61 -1.65 -58.15
CA THR A 765 -8.62 -2.73 -58.21
C THR A 765 -9.92 -2.29 -57.55
N THR A 766 -11.09 -2.66 -58.07
CA THR A 766 -12.39 -2.34 -57.45
C THR A 766 -12.55 -3.07 -56.10
N PRO A 767 -13.13 -2.42 -55.05
CA PRO A 767 -13.81 -1.11 -55.04
C PRO A 767 -12.88 0.11 -54.91
N GLY A 768 -11.55 -0.05 -54.90
CA GLY A 768 -10.59 1.04 -54.74
C GLY A 768 -10.08 1.15 -53.30
N VAL A 769 -9.58 2.33 -52.92
CA VAL A 769 -8.94 2.58 -51.62
C VAL A 769 -9.92 3.30 -50.69
N PRO A 770 -10.09 2.86 -49.42
CA PRO A 770 -10.95 3.56 -48.46
C PRO A 770 -10.39 4.94 -48.13
N ILE A 771 -11.25 5.95 -48.01
CA ILE A 771 -10.89 7.31 -47.61
C ILE A 771 -11.17 7.47 -46.11
N PRO A 772 -10.13 7.57 -45.25
CA PRO A 772 -10.34 7.74 -43.81
C PRO A 772 -10.98 9.09 -43.47
N ALA A 773 -11.51 9.23 -42.26
CA ALA A 773 -12.02 10.50 -41.76
C ALA A 773 -10.93 11.58 -41.80
N SER A 774 -11.30 12.83 -42.11
CA SER A 774 -10.37 13.96 -42.13
C SER A 774 -10.37 14.73 -40.81
N GLU A 775 -9.38 15.58 -40.65
CA GLU A 775 -9.30 16.61 -39.60
C GLU A 775 -10.41 17.67 -39.68
N VAL A 776 -11.12 17.77 -40.82
CA VAL A 776 -12.28 18.65 -41.01
C VAL A 776 -13.56 17.87 -40.69
N PRO A 777 -14.33 18.24 -39.65
CA PRO A 777 -15.59 17.57 -39.31
C PRO A 777 -16.55 17.53 -40.51
N GLY A 778 -17.06 16.34 -40.82
CA GLY A 778 -17.95 16.10 -41.97
C GLY A 778 -17.24 15.82 -43.31
N TYR A 779 -15.91 15.69 -43.31
CA TYR A 779 -15.12 15.30 -44.50
C TYR A 779 -14.24 14.07 -44.23
N ASN A 780 -13.97 13.31 -45.28
CA ASN A 780 -12.96 12.26 -45.36
C ASN A 780 -11.77 12.78 -46.20
N LYS A 781 -10.53 12.38 -45.91
CA LYS A 781 -9.34 12.88 -46.61
C LYS A 781 -8.43 11.76 -47.06
N ILE A 782 -7.92 11.89 -48.28
CA ILE A 782 -6.86 11.03 -48.81
C ILE A 782 -5.85 11.86 -49.61
N THR A 783 -4.57 11.53 -49.48
CA THR A 783 -3.50 12.08 -50.31
C THR A 783 -2.90 10.95 -51.14
N ILE A 784 -2.89 11.14 -52.46
CA ILE A 784 -2.38 10.19 -53.44
C ILE A 784 -1.16 10.80 -54.12
N ASN A 785 -0.02 10.12 -54.01
CA ASN A 785 1.17 10.46 -54.78
C ASN A 785 1.01 9.93 -56.21
N ILE A 786 1.05 10.82 -57.20
CA ILE A 786 0.89 10.48 -58.62
C ILE A 786 2.23 10.46 -59.38
N GLY A 787 3.35 10.39 -58.65
CA GLY A 787 4.70 10.35 -59.23
C GLY A 787 5.02 11.65 -59.97
N THR A 788 5.35 11.53 -61.27
CA THR A 788 5.59 12.67 -62.16
C THR A 788 4.36 13.09 -62.95
N ALA A 789 3.21 12.42 -62.79
CA ALA A 789 1.99 12.77 -63.49
C ALA A 789 1.46 14.13 -63.01
N SER A 790 0.80 14.87 -63.91
CA SER A 790 0.27 16.21 -63.62
C SER A 790 -1.19 16.20 -63.14
N GLN A 791 -1.87 15.05 -63.20
CA GLN A 791 -3.29 14.90 -62.88
C GLN A 791 -3.63 13.47 -62.43
N LEU A 792 -4.63 13.34 -61.57
CA LEU A 792 -5.27 12.12 -61.10
C LEU A 792 -6.68 12.00 -61.70
N GLU A 793 -7.03 10.82 -62.22
CA GLU A 793 -8.38 10.47 -62.63
C GLU A 793 -9.02 9.58 -61.56
N ALA A 794 -10.26 9.88 -61.12
CA ALA A 794 -10.89 9.13 -60.03
C ALA A 794 -12.43 9.06 -60.11
N CYS A 795 -13.01 8.05 -59.45
CA CYS A 795 -14.43 7.93 -59.14
C CYS A 795 -14.63 7.42 -57.70
N PHE A 796 -15.81 7.68 -57.12
CA PHE A 796 -16.09 7.37 -55.71
C PHE A 796 -17.19 6.32 -55.59
N ASN A 797 -17.16 5.49 -54.53
CA ASN A 797 -18.20 4.51 -54.24
C ASN A 797 -18.32 4.22 -52.74
N ASN A 798 -19.33 3.45 -52.35
CA ASN A 798 -19.62 3.06 -50.96
C ASN A 798 -19.00 1.72 -50.53
N GLY A 799 -18.07 1.16 -51.30
CA GLY A 799 -17.47 -0.16 -51.06
C GLY A 799 -18.36 -1.36 -51.41
N SER A 800 -19.63 -1.13 -51.81
CA SER A 800 -20.64 -2.19 -52.04
C SER A 800 -21.40 -2.04 -53.37
N GLY A 801 -20.82 -1.34 -54.34
CA GLY A 801 -21.31 -1.30 -55.73
C GLY A 801 -22.22 -0.11 -56.07
N THR A 802 -22.45 0.84 -55.15
CA THR A 802 -23.07 2.14 -55.48
C THR A 802 -21.99 3.15 -55.82
N TRP A 803 -22.08 3.74 -57.02
CA TRP A 803 -21.04 4.60 -57.58
C TRP A 803 -21.51 6.05 -57.73
N ASP A 804 -20.61 6.98 -57.43
CA ASP A 804 -20.71 8.40 -57.75
C ASP A 804 -19.69 8.69 -58.86
N SER A 805 -20.20 8.87 -60.08
CA SER A 805 -19.40 8.87 -61.32
C SER A 805 -19.75 10.05 -62.23
N ASN A 806 -20.04 11.24 -61.68
CA ASN A 806 -20.17 12.48 -62.46
C ASN A 806 -20.95 12.35 -63.79
N ASN A 807 -22.17 11.79 -63.79
CA ASN A 807 -22.90 11.47 -65.02
C ASN A 807 -22.13 10.58 -66.02
N GLN A 808 -21.55 9.47 -65.54
CA GLN A 808 -20.76 8.48 -66.29
C GLN A 808 -19.36 8.96 -66.75
N LEU A 809 -18.81 10.00 -66.13
CA LEU A 809 -17.45 10.51 -66.37
C LEU A 809 -16.56 10.38 -65.13
N ASN A 810 -15.24 10.37 -65.33
CA ASN A 810 -14.27 10.40 -64.22
C ASN A 810 -14.03 11.83 -63.73
N TYR A 811 -13.76 11.99 -62.44
CA TYR A 811 -13.27 13.23 -61.86
C TYR A 811 -11.78 13.41 -62.16
N LEU A 812 -11.36 14.65 -62.39
CA LEU A 812 -9.99 15.01 -62.72
C LEU A 812 -9.45 15.96 -61.65
N PHE A 813 -8.35 15.58 -60.99
CA PHE A 813 -7.70 16.37 -59.95
C PHE A 813 -6.27 16.69 -60.34
N GLY A 814 -5.94 17.97 -60.53
CA GLY A 814 -4.56 18.40 -60.75
C GLY A 814 -3.70 18.24 -59.48
N VAL A 815 -2.37 18.42 -59.61
CA VAL A 815 -1.48 18.47 -58.44
C VAL A 815 -1.96 19.53 -57.45
N GLY A 816 -2.06 19.19 -56.16
CA GLY A 816 -2.53 20.09 -55.11
C GLY A 816 -3.70 19.53 -54.30
N THR A 817 -4.32 20.40 -53.51
CA THR A 817 -5.41 20.04 -52.60
C THR A 817 -6.76 20.42 -53.20
N TRP A 818 -7.76 19.55 -53.06
CA TRP A 818 -9.09 19.71 -53.61
C TRP A 818 -10.16 19.30 -52.62
N THR A 819 -11.32 19.94 -52.71
CA THR A 819 -12.52 19.62 -51.94
C THR A 819 -13.63 19.17 -52.89
N TYR A 820 -14.21 18.01 -52.60
CA TYR A 820 -15.30 17.39 -53.33
C TYR A 820 -16.60 17.42 -52.51
N THR A 821 -17.72 17.79 -53.14
CA THR A 821 -19.07 17.70 -52.55
C THR A 821 -19.90 16.60 -53.23
N PRO A 822 -20.78 15.86 -52.49
CA PRO A 822 -21.64 14.80 -53.05
C PRO A 822 -22.59 15.21 -54.18
N THR A 823 -22.67 16.50 -54.50
CA THR A 823 -23.41 17.05 -55.63
C THR A 823 -22.56 17.14 -56.91
N GLY A 824 -21.33 16.60 -56.92
CA GLY A 824 -20.44 16.55 -58.08
C GLY A 824 -19.52 17.77 -58.29
N ASN A 825 -19.47 18.72 -57.35
CA ASN A 825 -18.61 19.90 -57.46
C ASN A 825 -17.20 19.62 -56.90
N ILE A 826 -16.17 20.03 -57.63
CA ILE A 826 -14.76 20.02 -57.20
C ILE A 826 -14.26 21.46 -57.08
N VAL A 827 -13.73 21.81 -55.92
CA VAL A 827 -13.17 23.14 -55.64
C VAL A 827 -11.69 22.99 -55.24
N SER A 828 -10.83 23.87 -55.74
CA SER A 828 -9.42 23.90 -55.35
C SER A 828 -9.26 24.42 -53.92
N GLY A 829 -8.37 23.80 -53.14
CA GLY A 829 -8.12 24.10 -51.73
C GLY A 829 -8.78 23.09 -50.77
N ALA A 830 -8.29 23.07 -49.53
CA ALA A 830 -8.94 22.36 -48.43
C ALA A 830 -10.24 23.08 -48.03
N PRO A 831 -11.22 22.40 -47.43
CA PRO A 831 -12.39 23.05 -46.85
C PRO A 831 -11.89 23.98 -45.72
N SER A 832 -12.38 25.21 -45.65
CA SER A 832 -11.95 26.17 -44.62
C SER A 832 -12.42 25.73 -43.23
N LEU A 833 -11.46 25.44 -42.34
CA LEU A 833 -11.63 25.43 -40.88
C LEU A 833 -11.11 26.75 -40.28
N PRO A 834 -11.51 27.12 -39.05
CA PRO A 834 -10.97 28.30 -38.36
C PRO A 834 -9.47 28.12 -38.08
N GLU A 835 -8.79 29.26 -37.97
CA GLU A 835 -7.36 29.53 -38.12
C GLU A 835 -6.37 28.82 -37.15
N ASN A 836 -5.09 28.68 -37.56
CA ASN A 836 -3.99 27.92 -36.91
C ASN A 836 -2.79 28.81 -36.51
N VAL A 837 -3.03 30.05 -36.06
CA VAL A 837 -1.95 30.93 -35.57
C VAL A 837 -1.83 30.70 -34.06
N PRO A 838 -0.68 30.24 -33.54
CA PRO A 838 -0.52 30.06 -32.10
C PRO A 838 -0.37 31.40 -31.37
N PRO A 839 -0.82 31.47 -30.10
CA PRO A 839 -0.60 32.65 -29.26
C PRO A 839 0.88 33.03 -29.14
N SER A 840 1.15 34.30 -28.85
CA SER A 840 2.51 34.74 -28.50
C SER A 840 2.99 34.11 -27.18
N VAL A 841 4.30 33.94 -27.05
CA VAL A 841 4.93 33.37 -25.86
C VAL A 841 4.69 34.28 -24.64
N PRO A 842 4.22 33.74 -23.49
CA PRO A 842 4.11 34.50 -22.25
C PRO A 842 5.43 35.15 -21.85
N GLN A 843 5.42 36.47 -21.67
CA GLN A 843 6.60 37.24 -21.27
C GLN A 843 6.54 37.67 -19.81
N ASN A 844 7.69 38.11 -19.25
CA ASN A 844 7.81 38.57 -17.87
C ASN A 844 7.32 37.53 -16.85
N VAL A 845 7.62 36.25 -17.09
CA VAL A 845 7.32 35.20 -16.13
C VAL A 845 8.15 35.47 -14.87
N ALA A 846 7.46 35.66 -13.76
CA ALA A 846 8.05 35.90 -12.46
C ALA A 846 7.42 34.92 -11.46
N ALA A 847 8.25 34.39 -10.57
CA ALA A 847 7.81 33.48 -9.53
C ALA A 847 8.17 34.08 -8.18
N THR A 848 7.17 34.20 -7.30
CA THR A 848 7.33 34.78 -5.97
C THR A 848 6.91 33.73 -4.95
N ALA A 849 7.79 33.43 -3.99
CA ALA A 849 7.48 32.53 -2.90
C ALA A 849 6.37 33.15 -2.04
N VAL A 850 5.29 32.40 -1.83
CA VAL A 850 4.15 32.83 -1.01
C VAL A 850 4.25 32.23 0.38
N SER A 851 4.67 30.96 0.47
CA SER A 851 4.87 30.26 1.74
C SER A 851 6.01 29.24 1.61
N ALA A 852 6.20 28.42 2.65
CA ALA A 852 7.11 27.29 2.60
C ALA A 852 6.67 26.20 1.61
N THR A 853 5.38 26.15 1.26
CA THR A 853 4.81 25.10 0.40
C THR A 853 4.10 25.65 -0.84
N SER A 854 4.17 26.96 -1.09
CA SER A 854 3.51 27.58 -2.23
C SER A 854 4.29 28.74 -2.85
N VAL A 855 4.16 28.84 -4.16
CA VAL A 855 4.71 29.89 -5.01
C VAL A 855 3.57 30.43 -5.87
N ASN A 856 3.52 31.74 -6.07
CA ASN A 856 2.68 32.34 -7.08
C ASN A 856 3.52 32.69 -8.30
N VAL A 857 3.09 32.23 -9.47
CA VAL A 857 3.75 32.49 -10.75
C VAL A 857 2.87 33.46 -11.52
N THR A 858 3.44 34.54 -12.05
CA THR A 858 2.74 35.58 -12.81
C THR A 858 3.44 35.86 -14.13
N TRP A 859 2.70 36.27 -15.15
CA TRP A 859 3.25 36.63 -16.46
C TRP A 859 2.43 37.74 -17.11
N SER A 860 2.93 38.28 -18.23
CA SER A 860 2.19 39.22 -19.08
C SER A 860 1.26 38.46 -20.02
N ALA A 861 0.09 39.04 -20.30
CA ALA A 861 -0.90 38.41 -21.17
C ALA A 861 -0.32 38.20 -22.58
N SER A 862 -0.50 36.98 -23.09
CA SER A 862 -0.21 36.65 -24.48
C SER A 862 -1.27 37.27 -25.39
N THR A 863 -0.85 37.64 -26.59
CA THR A 863 -1.71 38.11 -27.67
C THR A 863 -1.87 37.04 -28.72
N ASP A 864 -3.06 36.99 -29.28
CA ASP A 864 -3.44 36.06 -30.32
C ASP A 864 -4.54 36.71 -31.19
N ASN A 865 -4.66 36.28 -32.44
CA ASN A 865 -5.63 36.83 -33.39
C ASN A 865 -7.05 36.27 -33.19
N VAL A 866 -7.21 35.08 -32.63
CA VAL A 866 -8.52 34.48 -32.28
C VAL A 866 -8.81 34.53 -30.78
N GLY A 867 -7.78 34.80 -29.97
CA GLY A 867 -7.89 35.09 -28.55
C GLY A 867 -7.33 33.95 -27.69
N VAL A 868 -6.57 34.32 -26.66
CA VAL A 868 -5.94 33.37 -25.73
C VAL A 868 -7.00 32.81 -24.77
N THR A 869 -7.14 31.50 -24.76
CA THR A 869 -8.10 30.76 -23.93
C THR A 869 -7.52 30.40 -22.57
N GLY A 870 -6.22 30.16 -22.49
CA GLY A 870 -5.56 29.91 -21.22
C GLY A 870 -4.07 29.68 -21.34
N TYR A 871 -3.48 29.23 -20.23
CA TYR A 871 -2.06 29.01 -20.08
C TYR A 871 -1.77 27.67 -19.41
N GLU A 872 -0.67 27.03 -19.77
CA GLU A 872 -0.11 25.83 -19.15
C GLU A 872 1.13 26.21 -18.35
N VAL A 873 1.22 25.80 -17.08
CA VAL A 873 2.32 26.16 -16.17
C VAL A 873 3.14 24.93 -15.82
N PHE A 874 4.45 25.01 -16.03
CA PHE A 874 5.39 23.92 -15.80
C PHE A 874 6.28 24.25 -14.61
N ARG A 875 6.58 23.23 -13.79
CA ARG A 875 7.47 23.27 -12.62
C ARG A 875 8.58 22.26 -12.86
N ASN A 876 9.83 22.72 -12.91
CA ASN A 876 11.01 21.90 -13.23
C ASN A 876 10.80 21.03 -14.50
N GLY A 877 10.14 21.59 -15.51
CA GLY A 877 9.82 20.92 -16.78
C GLY A 877 8.59 20.02 -16.78
N THR A 878 7.90 19.85 -15.64
CA THR A 878 6.67 19.04 -15.55
C THR A 878 5.43 19.93 -15.50
N LEU A 879 4.39 19.63 -16.28
CA LEU A 879 3.12 20.37 -16.25
C LEU A 879 2.45 20.21 -14.87
N VAL A 880 2.20 21.32 -14.18
CA VAL A 880 1.58 21.32 -12.83
C VAL A 880 0.17 21.89 -12.80
N GLY A 881 -0.30 22.47 -13.90
CA GLY A 881 -1.69 22.92 -14.04
C GLY A 881 -1.88 23.93 -15.16
N THR A 882 -3.11 24.40 -15.30
CA THR A 882 -3.50 25.42 -16.26
C THR A 882 -4.13 26.63 -15.58
N SER A 883 -4.09 27.79 -16.22
CA SER A 883 -4.73 29.02 -15.74
C SER A 883 -5.43 29.75 -16.87
N ALA A 884 -6.66 30.22 -16.64
CA ALA A 884 -7.36 31.13 -17.56
C ALA A 884 -6.94 32.60 -17.38
N THR A 885 -6.12 32.89 -16.38
CA THR A 885 -5.61 34.24 -16.06
C THR A 885 -4.08 34.24 -16.14
N THR A 886 -3.45 35.41 -16.03
CA THR A 886 -1.99 35.54 -16.12
C THR A 886 -1.27 35.28 -14.80
N SER A 887 -1.83 34.41 -13.97
CA SER A 887 -1.26 33.99 -12.69
C SER A 887 -1.64 32.56 -12.34
N PHE A 888 -0.80 31.87 -11.58
CA PHE A 888 -1.03 30.51 -11.12
C PHE A 888 -0.39 30.26 -9.75
N ALA A 889 -1.20 29.79 -8.81
CA ALA A 889 -0.76 29.41 -7.48
C ALA A 889 -0.31 27.93 -7.48
N SER A 890 0.99 27.72 -7.36
CA SER A 890 1.62 26.41 -7.33
C SER A 890 1.85 25.97 -5.88
N THR A 891 1.07 24.98 -5.40
CA THR A 891 1.08 24.48 -4.02
C THR A 891 1.73 23.08 -3.89
N GLY A 892 1.89 22.59 -2.65
CA GLY A 892 2.48 21.27 -2.36
C GLY A 892 3.99 21.21 -2.53
N LEU A 893 4.67 22.34 -2.42
CA LEU A 893 6.13 22.46 -2.56
C LEU A 893 6.85 22.11 -1.25
N ALA A 894 8.11 21.69 -1.35
CA ALA A 894 9.00 21.53 -0.20
C ALA A 894 9.56 22.90 0.23
N ALA A 895 9.75 23.08 1.54
CA ALA A 895 10.31 24.32 2.11
C ALA A 895 11.77 24.54 1.70
N ALA A 896 12.20 25.80 1.66
CA ALA A 896 13.57 26.21 1.33
C ALA A 896 14.15 25.56 0.04
N THR A 897 13.27 25.22 -0.92
CA THR A 897 13.63 24.48 -2.13
C THR A 897 13.44 25.38 -3.35
N THR A 898 14.45 25.44 -4.21
CA THR A 898 14.39 26.21 -5.46
C THR A 898 13.60 25.45 -6.53
N TYR A 899 12.61 26.11 -7.11
CA TYR A 899 11.80 25.64 -8.22
C TYR A 899 11.93 26.58 -9.40
N ASN A 900 11.93 26.01 -10.60
CA ASN A 900 11.96 26.73 -11.86
C ASN A 900 10.60 26.64 -12.55
N PHE A 901 10.02 27.78 -12.91
CA PHE A 901 8.71 27.85 -13.55
C PHE A 901 8.77 28.42 -14.96
N THR A 902 7.98 27.82 -15.84
CA THR A 902 7.80 28.23 -17.23
C THR A 902 6.34 28.13 -17.65
N VAL A 903 5.92 28.89 -18.67
CA VAL A 903 4.52 29.02 -19.06
C VAL A 903 4.36 28.98 -20.59
N LYS A 904 3.31 28.30 -21.07
CA LYS A 904 2.80 28.35 -22.45
C LYS A 904 1.40 28.95 -22.48
N ALA A 905 1.02 29.58 -23.59
CA ALA A 905 -0.34 30.07 -23.84
C ALA A 905 -1.02 29.18 -24.89
N TYR A 906 -2.34 29.03 -24.80
CA TYR A 906 -3.14 28.33 -25.81
C TYR A 906 -4.44 29.04 -26.15
N ASP A 907 -4.93 28.84 -27.37
CA ASP A 907 -6.18 29.44 -27.89
C ASP A 907 -7.36 28.45 -27.88
N ALA A 908 -8.52 28.90 -28.36
CA ALA A 908 -9.76 28.10 -28.36
C ALA A 908 -9.75 26.96 -29.39
N VAL A 909 -8.80 26.99 -30.33
CA VAL A 909 -8.64 26.02 -31.42
C VAL A 909 -7.57 24.99 -31.08
N GLY A 910 -6.82 25.20 -30.00
CA GLY A 910 -5.86 24.25 -29.42
C GLY A 910 -4.40 24.54 -29.78
N ASN A 911 -4.11 25.67 -30.42
CA ASN A 911 -2.74 26.05 -30.76
C ASN A 911 -1.98 26.49 -29.49
N ARG A 912 -0.68 26.20 -29.42
CA ARG A 912 0.15 26.50 -28.24
C ARG A 912 1.36 27.33 -28.61
N SER A 913 1.69 28.30 -27.77
CA SER A 913 2.92 29.07 -27.89
C SER A 913 4.15 28.25 -27.49
N ALA A 914 5.34 28.73 -27.86
CA ALA A 914 6.58 28.23 -27.29
C ALA A 914 6.66 28.54 -25.78
N GLU A 915 7.50 27.79 -25.07
CA GLU A 915 7.66 27.93 -23.63
C GLU A 915 8.42 29.22 -23.27
N SER A 916 8.01 29.91 -22.21
CA SER A 916 8.68 31.12 -21.75
C SER A 916 10.15 30.85 -21.36
N THR A 917 11.08 31.71 -21.78
CA THR A 917 12.50 31.64 -21.41
C THR A 917 13.05 33.01 -21.03
N PRO A 918 13.94 33.11 -20.02
CA PRO A 918 14.43 32.05 -19.14
C PRO A 918 13.38 31.60 -18.09
N PRO A 919 13.54 30.42 -17.46
CA PRO A 919 12.65 30.00 -16.38
C PRO A 919 12.71 30.97 -15.18
N ALA A 920 11.55 31.20 -14.56
CA ALA A 920 11.45 31.96 -13.33
C ALA A 920 11.84 31.08 -12.15
N SER A 921 13.07 31.23 -11.65
CA SER A 921 13.56 30.53 -10.48
C SER A 921 13.09 31.21 -9.19
N VAL A 922 12.59 30.43 -8.25
CA VAL A 922 12.22 30.91 -6.91
C VAL A 922 12.45 29.84 -5.87
N THR A 923 12.95 30.25 -4.71
CA THR A 923 13.11 29.37 -3.54
C THR A 923 11.92 29.58 -2.62
N THR A 924 11.18 28.53 -2.30
CA THR A 924 10.11 28.58 -1.30
C THR A 924 10.65 29.09 0.04
N LEU A 925 9.81 29.73 0.84
CA LEU A 925 10.25 30.27 2.12
C LEU A 925 10.72 29.15 3.07
N ALA A 926 11.58 29.49 4.03
CA ALA A 926 11.90 28.57 5.12
C ALA A 926 10.62 28.25 5.93
N GLY A 927 10.47 27.01 6.38
CA GLY A 927 9.28 26.51 7.07
C GLY A 927 9.15 26.90 8.53
N ASN A 928 9.39 28.17 8.89
CA ASN A 928 9.04 28.61 10.24
C ASN A 928 7.52 28.68 10.33
N GLN A 929 6.95 27.95 11.28
CA GLN A 929 5.52 27.88 11.54
C GLN A 929 5.28 27.99 13.04
N ALA A 930 4.20 28.66 13.43
CA ALA A 930 3.73 28.70 14.81
C ALA A 930 2.38 28.00 14.91
N THR A 931 2.34 26.89 15.65
CA THR A 931 1.07 26.23 16.00
C THR A 931 0.64 26.73 17.36
N ILE A 932 -0.53 27.37 17.43
CA ILE A 932 -1.07 27.96 18.65
C ILE A 932 -2.34 27.22 19.04
N TYR A 933 -2.32 26.62 20.22
CA TYR A 933 -3.50 26.11 20.90
C TYR A 933 -4.01 27.17 21.86
N TYR A 934 -5.29 27.50 21.79
CA TYR A 934 -5.92 28.55 22.58
C TYR A 934 -7.16 28.01 23.29
N LYS A 935 -7.23 28.24 24.61
CA LYS A 935 -8.38 27.88 25.44
C LYS A 935 -8.82 29.08 26.27
N ASN A 936 -10.01 29.57 25.96
CA ASN A 936 -10.70 30.61 26.72
C ASN A 936 -12.18 30.23 26.81
N THR A 937 -12.63 29.89 28.02
CA THR A 937 -13.97 29.37 28.27
C THR A 937 -15.08 30.41 28.07
N ALA A 938 -14.74 31.70 27.92
CA ALA A 938 -15.69 32.75 27.63
C ALA A 938 -15.98 32.91 26.13
N PHE A 939 -15.16 32.30 25.25
CA PHE A 939 -15.28 32.45 23.80
C PHE A 939 -15.84 31.17 23.17
N THR A 940 -17.09 31.22 22.71
CA THR A 940 -17.71 30.11 21.96
C THR A 940 -17.03 29.88 20.60
N ASN A 941 -16.62 30.96 19.95
CA ASN A 941 -15.78 30.95 18.74
C ASN A 941 -14.52 31.77 19.04
N SER A 942 -13.36 31.30 18.59
CA SER A 942 -12.08 31.99 18.83
C SER A 942 -11.43 32.39 17.50
N TYR A 943 -11.00 33.64 17.43
CA TYR A 943 -10.27 34.20 16.30
C TYR A 943 -8.92 34.73 16.77
N ILE A 944 -7.88 34.54 15.94
CA ILE A 944 -6.56 35.15 16.13
C ILE A 944 -6.37 36.27 15.11
N HIS A 945 -6.12 37.48 15.61
CA HIS A 945 -5.76 38.64 14.81
C HIS A 945 -4.27 38.91 15.01
N TYR A 946 -3.47 38.82 13.95
CA TYR A 946 -2.00 38.82 14.09
C TYR A 946 -1.29 39.62 13.00
N LYS A 947 -0.01 39.91 13.26
CA LYS A 947 0.99 40.34 12.29
C LYS A 947 2.28 39.53 12.49
N LEU A 948 3.02 39.26 11.42
CA LEU A 948 4.30 38.58 11.52
C LEU A 948 5.39 39.50 12.09
N ASP A 949 6.40 38.93 12.74
CA ASP A 949 7.54 39.71 13.22
C ASP A 949 8.24 40.39 12.03
N ASN A 950 8.61 41.67 12.20
CA ASN A 950 9.10 42.58 11.15
C ASN A 950 8.07 43.04 10.10
N SER A 951 6.79 42.65 10.22
CA SER A 951 5.69 43.21 9.45
C SER A 951 4.97 44.33 10.20
N THR A 952 4.42 45.31 9.47
CA THR A 952 3.51 46.33 9.99
C THR A 952 2.04 46.00 9.70
N THR A 953 1.77 45.01 8.86
CA THR A 953 0.43 44.64 8.39
C THR A 953 -0.22 43.62 9.32
N TRP A 954 -1.39 43.96 9.85
CA TRP A 954 -2.25 43.05 10.62
C TRP A 954 -3.27 42.37 9.71
N THR A 955 -3.69 41.16 10.08
CA THR A 955 -4.86 40.48 9.47
C THR A 955 -6.11 41.35 9.52
N THR A 956 -7.04 41.22 8.59
CA THR A 956 -8.32 41.96 8.65
C THR A 956 -9.19 41.46 9.81
N LEU A 957 -9.95 42.34 10.47
CA LEU A 957 -10.85 41.95 11.57
C LEU A 957 -11.99 41.04 11.07
N PRO A 958 -12.40 40.01 11.84
CA PRO A 958 -11.97 39.67 13.21
C PRO A 958 -10.65 38.89 13.31
N GLY A 959 -9.94 38.65 12.21
CA GLY A 959 -8.74 37.80 12.15
C GLY A 959 -9.06 36.42 11.62
N SER A 960 -8.13 35.48 11.78
CA SER A 960 -8.28 34.09 11.33
C SER A 960 -9.04 33.27 12.37
N GLN A 961 -10.08 32.56 11.95
CA GLN A 961 -10.84 31.68 12.84
C GLN A 961 -10.01 30.45 13.23
N MET A 962 -9.91 30.19 14.53
CA MET A 962 -9.27 29.00 15.06
C MET A 962 -10.23 27.81 15.00
N GLN A 963 -9.68 26.61 14.76
CA GLN A 963 -10.45 25.38 14.58
C GLN A 963 -10.48 24.55 15.86
N SER A 964 -11.46 23.67 16.02
CA SER A 964 -11.45 22.71 17.13
C SER A 964 -10.20 21.83 17.04
N SER A 965 -9.53 21.59 18.17
CA SER A 965 -8.32 20.76 18.20
C SER A 965 -8.60 19.35 18.75
N SER A 966 -7.61 18.46 18.62
CA SER A 966 -7.61 17.15 19.27
C SER A 966 -7.51 17.21 20.80
N PHE A 967 -7.18 18.37 21.37
CA PHE A 967 -7.13 18.58 22.82
C PHE A 967 -8.49 19.14 23.28
N PRO A 968 -9.23 18.43 24.15
CA PRO A 968 -10.56 18.85 24.58
C PRO A 968 -10.60 20.28 25.13
N GLY A 969 -11.48 21.11 24.53
CA GLY A 969 -11.67 22.51 24.92
C GLY A 969 -10.63 23.49 24.37
N TYR A 970 -9.68 23.06 23.55
CA TYR A 970 -8.74 23.95 22.86
C TYR A 970 -9.18 24.18 21.40
N ALA A 971 -9.17 25.44 20.99
CA ALA A 971 -9.08 25.82 19.60
C ALA A 971 -7.60 25.80 19.16
N SER A 972 -7.33 25.57 17.88
CA SER A 972 -5.98 25.54 17.33
C SER A 972 -5.90 26.21 15.97
N ILE A 973 -4.74 26.76 15.67
CA ILE A 973 -4.39 27.26 14.35
C ILE A 973 -2.88 27.14 14.14
N THR A 974 -2.47 26.77 12.93
CA THR A 974 -1.07 26.84 12.51
C THR A 974 -0.92 28.04 11.58
N ILE A 975 0.01 28.93 11.92
CA ILE A 975 0.33 30.12 11.14
C ILE A 975 1.71 29.92 10.51
N GLU A 976 1.76 30.02 9.20
CA GLU A 976 3.00 30.06 8.43
C GLU A 976 3.70 31.40 8.65
N LEU A 977 4.95 31.37 9.11
CA LEU A 977 5.76 32.56 9.41
C LEU A 977 6.72 32.91 8.26
N GLY A 978 6.98 31.97 7.34
CA GLY A 978 7.98 32.15 6.29
C GLY A 978 9.37 32.40 6.88
N SER A 979 10.01 33.51 6.51
CA SER A 979 11.31 33.90 7.10
C SER A 979 11.20 34.59 8.46
N ALA A 980 9.99 34.91 8.94
CA ALA A 980 9.82 35.52 10.25
C ALA A 980 10.14 34.51 11.37
N THR A 981 10.73 34.99 12.45
CA THR A 981 11.05 34.16 13.63
C THR A 981 9.86 34.00 14.57
N GLY A 982 8.76 34.70 14.31
CA GLY A 982 7.58 34.73 15.15
C GLY A 982 6.46 35.63 14.61
N LEU A 983 5.43 35.83 15.45
CA LEU A 983 4.29 36.71 15.20
C LEU A 983 3.83 37.42 16.48
N THR A 984 3.17 38.56 16.31
CA THR A 984 2.44 39.29 17.36
C THR A 984 0.93 39.14 17.14
N ALA A 985 0.17 38.76 18.17
CA ALA A 985 -1.26 38.45 18.05
C ALA A 985 -2.13 38.98 19.19
N ALA A 986 -3.42 39.16 18.91
CA ALA A 986 -4.50 39.31 19.88
C ALA A 986 -5.64 38.34 19.52
N PHE A 987 -6.43 37.92 20.51
CA PHE A 987 -7.52 36.97 20.31
C PHE A 987 -8.86 37.66 20.51
N ASN A 988 -9.92 37.19 19.86
CA ASN A 988 -11.28 37.71 20.04
C ASN A 988 -12.35 36.66 19.74
N ASN A 989 -13.61 36.98 20.06
CA ASN A 989 -14.76 36.09 19.87
C ASN A 989 -15.50 36.26 18.53
N GLY A 990 -14.97 37.04 17.59
CA GLY A 990 -15.64 37.35 16.32
C GLY A 990 -16.69 38.46 16.40
N SER A 991 -17.09 38.88 17.61
CA SER A 991 -18.11 39.91 17.84
C SER A 991 -17.60 41.10 18.66
N GLY A 992 -16.28 41.35 18.64
CA GLY A 992 -15.66 42.55 19.21
C GLY A 992 -15.22 42.48 20.68
N THR A 993 -15.31 41.32 21.34
CA THR A 993 -14.69 41.10 22.67
C THR A 993 -13.27 40.59 22.49
N TRP A 994 -12.31 41.26 23.12
CA TRP A 994 -10.88 41.01 22.93
C TRP A 994 -10.22 40.37 24.15
N ASP A 995 -9.36 39.38 23.90
CA ASP A 995 -8.32 38.91 24.81
C ASP A 995 -6.97 39.42 24.28
N ASN A 996 -6.53 40.52 24.88
CA ASN A 996 -5.29 41.22 24.56
C ASN A 996 -4.44 41.44 25.81
N ASN A 997 -4.32 40.43 26.68
CA ASN A 997 -3.40 40.43 27.83
C ASN A 997 -3.38 41.74 28.65
N GLY A 998 -4.55 42.31 28.95
CA GLY A 998 -4.64 43.58 29.69
C GLY A 998 -4.20 44.83 28.90
N GLY A 999 -4.39 44.84 27.58
CA GLY A 999 -4.03 45.97 26.70
C GLY A 999 -2.74 45.78 25.89
N SER A 1000 -2.09 44.62 25.96
CA SER A 1000 -0.85 44.27 25.25
C SER A 1000 -1.02 43.04 24.35
N ASN A 1001 -0.39 43.01 23.18
CA ASN A 1001 -0.47 41.85 22.29
C ASN A 1001 0.43 40.69 22.77
N TYR A 1002 0.03 39.46 22.48
CA TYR A 1002 0.86 38.27 22.67
C TYR A 1002 1.92 38.19 21.57
N THR A 1003 3.05 37.54 21.86
CA THR A 1003 4.08 37.22 20.86
C THR A 1003 4.35 35.72 20.85
N PHE A 1004 4.56 35.12 19.68
CA PHE A 1004 4.84 33.69 19.53
C PHE A 1004 6.03 33.52 18.60
N ALA A 1005 7.08 32.81 19.02
CA ALA A 1005 8.15 32.43 18.10
C ALA A 1005 7.70 31.21 17.26
N SER A 1006 8.48 30.83 16.25
CA SER A 1006 8.30 29.55 15.56
C SER A 1006 8.28 28.37 16.55
N GLY A 1007 7.41 27.40 16.31
CA GLY A 1007 7.20 26.24 17.19
C GLY A 1007 5.77 26.13 17.70
N THR A 1008 5.55 25.20 18.61
CA THR A 1008 4.22 24.95 19.20
C THR A 1008 4.04 25.72 20.49
N TRP A 1009 2.86 26.30 20.69
CA TRP A 1009 2.51 27.10 21.86
C TRP A 1009 1.10 26.80 22.34
N SER A 1010 0.90 26.89 23.65
CA SER A 1010 -0.40 26.79 24.30
C SER A 1010 -0.67 28.06 25.10
N LEU A 1011 -1.80 28.71 24.81
CA LEU A 1011 -2.30 29.91 25.48
C LEU A 1011 -3.61 29.59 26.19
N VAL A 1012 -3.61 29.68 27.52
CA VAL A 1012 -4.79 29.38 28.35
C VAL A 1012 -5.08 30.55 29.27
N ASN A 1013 -6.21 31.23 29.07
CA ASN A 1013 -6.65 32.38 29.88
C ASN A 1013 -5.51 33.39 30.15
N GLY A 1014 -4.78 33.76 29.10
CA GLY A 1014 -3.65 34.69 29.14
C GLY A 1014 -2.28 34.12 29.48
N ASN A 1015 -2.17 32.86 29.91
CA ASN A 1015 -0.89 32.21 30.20
C ASN A 1015 -0.34 31.47 28.98
N LYS A 1016 0.81 31.93 28.47
CA LYS A 1016 1.51 31.37 27.31
C LYS A 1016 2.60 30.38 27.73
N THR A 1017 2.57 29.17 27.18
CA THR A 1017 3.56 28.09 27.40
C THR A 1017 4.01 27.50 26.07
N SER A 1018 5.26 27.04 25.99
CA SER A 1018 5.79 26.35 24.80
C SER A 1018 5.40 24.87 24.83
N GLY A 1019 5.08 24.31 23.66
CA GLY A 1019 4.63 22.93 23.48
C GLY A 1019 3.12 22.78 23.32
N THR A 1020 2.70 21.54 23.10
CA THR A 1020 1.29 21.13 22.99
C THR A 1020 0.53 21.31 24.31
N PRO A 1021 -0.81 21.38 24.29
CA PRO A 1021 -1.62 21.49 25.50
C PRO A 1021 -1.32 20.37 26.50
N GLN A 1022 -1.10 20.74 27.76
CA GLN A 1022 -1.03 19.78 28.84
C GLN A 1022 -2.43 19.50 29.39
N ALA A 1023 -2.64 18.29 29.92
CA ALA A 1023 -3.88 17.94 30.59
C ALA A 1023 -4.18 18.93 31.73
N ASP A 1024 -5.46 19.30 31.87
CA ASP A 1024 -5.94 20.14 32.97
C ASP A 1024 -5.57 19.46 34.30
N SER A 1025 -4.61 20.03 35.02
CA SER A 1025 -4.08 19.46 36.27
C SER A 1025 -3.69 20.56 37.25
N VAL A 1026 -3.87 20.28 38.53
CA VAL A 1026 -3.47 21.16 39.63
C VAL A 1026 -2.47 20.42 40.49
N THR A 1027 -1.23 20.91 40.51
CA THR A 1027 -0.20 20.47 41.45
C THR A 1027 -0.21 21.38 42.66
N LEU A 1028 -0.65 20.87 43.80
CA LEU A 1028 -0.53 21.58 45.08
C LEU A 1028 0.82 21.24 45.69
N ARG A 1029 1.64 22.25 45.97
CA ARG A 1029 2.89 22.12 46.73
C ARG A 1029 2.72 22.78 48.08
N VAL A 1030 2.86 22.01 49.15
CA VAL A 1030 2.50 22.40 50.51
C VAL A 1030 3.75 22.38 51.37
N THR A 1031 4.14 23.57 51.80
CA THR A 1031 5.11 23.73 52.90
C THR A 1031 4.37 23.59 54.23
N VAL A 1032 4.88 22.74 55.12
CA VAL A 1032 4.27 22.42 56.41
C VAL A 1032 5.16 22.92 57.56
N PRO A 1033 4.62 23.20 58.76
CA PRO A 1033 5.40 23.72 59.88
C PRO A 1033 6.32 22.63 60.45
N SER A 1034 7.38 23.03 61.17
CA SER A 1034 8.35 22.11 61.79
C SER A 1034 7.74 21.17 62.82
N SER A 1035 6.56 21.49 63.37
CA SER A 1035 5.77 20.61 64.23
C SER A 1035 5.12 19.42 63.49
N THR A 1036 5.24 19.36 62.17
CA THR A 1036 4.79 18.21 61.38
C THR A 1036 5.75 17.04 61.58
N PRO A 1037 5.28 15.85 62.01
CA PRO A 1037 6.13 14.68 62.17
C PRO A 1037 6.89 14.36 60.88
N ALA A 1038 8.16 13.91 61.01
CA ALA A 1038 9.04 13.68 59.87
C ALA A 1038 8.42 12.76 58.79
N ASN A 1039 7.65 11.75 59.23
CA ASN A 1039 6.95 10.77 58.40
C ASN A 1039 5.41 10.90 58.50
N GLY A 1040 4.89 12.02 59.01
CA GLY A 1040 3.47 12.23 59.22
C GLY A 1040 2.73 12.42 57.88
N PRO A 1041 1.61 11.72 57.62
CA PRO A 1041 0.88 11.90 56.37
C PRO A 1041 0.22 13.28 56.33
N VAL A 1042 0.13 13.85 55.13
CA VAL A 1042 -0.62 15.07 54.84
C VAL A 1042 -1.65 14.71 53.77
N TYR A 1043 -2.91 15.02 54.02
CA TYR A 1043 -4.01 14.76 53.11
C TYR A 1043 -4.64 16.05 52.62
N LEU A 1044 -5.14 16.00 51.39
CA LEU A 1044 -6.05 16.99 50.85
C LEU A 1044 -7.49 16.51 51.07
N THR A 1045 -8.32 17.34 51.69
CA THR A 1045 -9.75 17.04 51.90
C THR A 1045 -10.61 18.17 51.33
N GLY A 1046 -11.73 17.85 50.69
CA GLY A 1046 -12.53 18.88 50.02
C GLY A 1046 -13.80 18.37 49.36
N THR A 1047 -14.40 19.21 48.53
CA THR A 1047 -15.66 18.92 47.82
C THR A 1047 -15.57 17.72 46.88
N PHE A 1048 -14.36 17.36 46.41
CA PHE A 1048 -14.11 16.27 45.47
C PHE A 1048 -14.03 14.88 46.13
N ASN A 1049 -13.87 14.80 47.45
CA ASN A 1049 -13.81 13.54 48.19
C ASN A 1049 -14.80 13.51 49.37
N ASN A 1050 -15.88 14.28 49.26
CA ASN A 1050 -16.90 14.43 50.31
C ASN A 1050 -16.32 14.78 51.69
N TRP A 1051 -15.26 15.61 51.72
CA TRP A 1051 -14.60 16.05 52.94
C TRP A 1051 -14.01 14.90 53.80
N SER A 1052 -13.61 13.79 53.18
CA SER A 1052 -12.87 12.72 53.85
C SER A 1052 -11.47 13.19 54.25
N THR A 1053 -11.12 13.07 55.53
CA THR A 1053 -9.88 13.65 56.10
C THR A 1053 -8.64 12.75 56.00
N SER A 1054 -8.79 11.51 55.54
CA SER A 1054 -7.73 10.50 55.47
C SER A 1054 -7.83 9.60 54.23
N ASP A 1055 -8.33 10.16 53.13
CA ASP A 1055 -8.48 9.44 51.86
C ASP A 1055 -7.11 9.21 51.21
N ALA A 1056 -6.74 7.94 51.03
CA ALA A 1056 -5.45 7.54 50.47
C ALA A 1056 -5.25 8.06 49.03
N ALA A 1057 -6.31 8.24 48.24
CA ALA A 1057 -6.23 8.79 46.90
C ALA A 1057 -5.80 10.27 46.87
N TYR A 1058 -5.91 10.96 48.01
CA TYR A 1058 -5.59 12.38 48.17
C TYR A 1058 -4.49 12.64 49.20
N GLN A 1059 -3.68 11.61 49.49
CA GLN A 1059 -2.47 11.76 50.31
C GLN A 1059 -1.36 12.43 49.50
N LEU A 1060 -0.77 13.49 50.06
CA LEU A 1060 0.36 14.18 49.44
C LEU A 1060 1.65 13.39 49.66
N THR A 1061 2.53 13.44 48.66
CA THR A 1061 3.86 12.83 48.70
C THR A 1061 4.89 13.86 49.15
N LYS A 1062 5.76 13.49 50.10
CA LYS A 1062 6.84 14.37 50.57
C LYS A 1062 8.05 14.28 49.63
N GLY A 1063 8.44 15.41 49.04
CA GLY A 1063 9.66 15.53 48.25
C GLY A 1063 10.93 15.54 49.10
N THR A 1064 12.08 15.37 48.44
CA THR A 1064 13.42 15.47 49.07
C THR A 1064 13.74 16.87 49.59
N ASP A 1065 13.03 17.88 49.09
CA ASP A 1065 13.05 19.27 49.55
C ASP A 1065 12.18 19.51 50.81
N GLY A 1066 11.50 18.48 51.31
CA GLY A 1066 10.63 18.55 52.48
C GLY A 1066 9.23 19.08 52.19
N VAL A 1067 8.91 19.42 50.93
CA VAL A 1067 7.61 19.95 50.50
C VAL A 1067 6.68 18.78 50.15
N TYR A 1068 5.43 18.84 50.61
CA TYR A 1068 4.42 17.85 50.26
C TYR A 1068 3.75 18.23 48.93
N SER A 1069 3.50 17.28 48.03
CA SER A 1069 2.83 17.57 46.78
C SER A 1069 1.83 16.51 46.34
N ILE A 1070 0.79 16.96 45.64
CA ILE A 1070 -0.15 16.11 44.92
C ILE A 1070 -0.57 16.80 43.62
N THR A 1071 -0.72 16.02 42.55
CA THR A 1071 -1.23 16.49 41.26
C THR A 1071 -2.59 15.87 40.99
N LEU A 1072 -3.61 16.70 40.77
CA LEU A 1072 -5.00 16.29 40.61
C LEU A 1072 -5.58 16.82 39.30
N ASN A 1073 -6.38 16.01 38.62
CA ASN A 1073 -7.07 16.42 37.40
C ASN A 1073 -8.41 17.06 37.77
N TRP A 1074 -8.45 18.40 37.84
CA TRP A 1074 -9.67 19.15 38.11
C TRP A 1074 -10.11 19.95 36.90
N THR A 1075 -11.41 19.89 36.61
CA THR A 1075 -12.02 20.57 35.46
C THR A 1075 -11.82 22.08 35.54
N SER A 1076 -11.33 22.67 34.45
CA SER A 1076 -11.21 24.11 34.28
C SER A 1076 -12.53 24.83 34.59
N GLY A 1077 -12.46 25.97 35.27
CA GLY A 1077 -13.62 26.81 35.61
C GLY A 1077 -14.47 26.28 36.78
N THR A 1078 -14.22 25.07 37.30
CA THR A 1078 -14.96 24.53 38.45
C THR A 1078 -14.27 24.91 39.75
N ALA A 1079 -14.96 25.68 40.60
CA ALA A 1079 -14.43 26.03 41.92
C ALA A 1079 -14.38 24.81 42.83
N VAL A 1080 -13.19 24.50 43.33
CA VAL A 1080 -12.93 23.42 44.28
C VAL A 1080 -12.60 24.02 45.63
N GLN A 1081 -13.35 23.62 46.66
CA GLN A 1081 -13.05 23.99 48.04
C GLN A 1081 -12.32 22.84 48.75
N TYR A 1082 -11.29 23.17 49.53
CA TYR A 1082 -10.45 22.20 50.19
C TYR A 1082 -9.77 22.72 51.47
N LYS A 1083 -9.22 21.79 52.24
CA LYS A 1083 -8.36 21.97 53.41
C LYS A 1083 -7.26 20.91 53.44
N LEU A 1084 -6.22 21.16 54.24
CA LEU A 1084 -5.16 20.21 54.53
C LEU A 1084 -5.31 19.64 55.95
N THR A 1085 -5.06 18.34 56.09
CA THR A 1085 -5.14 17.61 57.38
C THR A 1085 -3.97 16.64 57.53
N ARG A 1086 -3.79 16.11 58.74
CA ARG A 1086 -2.92 14.94 59.00
C ARG A 1086 -3.70 13.68 59.32
N GLY A 1087 -4.88 13.52 58.71
CA GLY A 1087 -5.72 12.31 58.82
C GLY A 1087 -7.00 12.50 59.64
N THR A 1088 -7.19 13.63 60.33
CA THR A 1088 -8.40 13.92 61.12
C THR A 1088 -8.72 15.42 61.16
N TRP A 1089 -9.96 15.79 61.50
CA TRP A 1089 -10.32 17.19 61.75
C TRP A 1089 -9.63 17.82 62.97
N ALA A 1090 -9.17 17.02 63.93
CA ALA A 1090 -8.36 17.49 65.05
C ALA A 1090 -6.96 17.95 64.62
N THR A 1091 -6.51 17.54 63.44
CA THR A 1091 -5.19 17.84 62.88
C THR A 1091 -5.28 18.64 61.58
N VAL A 1092 -6.37 19.39 61.40
CA VAL A 1092 -6.60 20.29 60.26
C VAL A 1092 -5.71 21.54 60.35
N GLU A 1093 -5.41 22.13 59.21
CA GLU A 1093 -4.74 23.43 59.15
C GLU A 1093 -5.56 24.55 59.80
N VAL A 1094 -4.85 25.44 60.50
CA VAL A 1094 -5.37 26.64 61.18
C VAL A 1094 -4.43 27.83 60.92
N ASN A 1095 -4.85 29.03 61.29
CA ASN A 1095 -3.99 30.21 61.21
C ASN A 1095 -2.88 30.16 62.28
N SER A 1096 -1.93 31.09 62.21
CA SER A 1096 -0.81 31.18 63.17
C SER A 1096 -1.22 31.21 64.65
N ASN A 1097 -2.43 31.70 64.95
CA ASN A 1097 -2.96 31.84 66.31
C ASN A 1097 -3.80 30.64 66.76
N GLY A 1098 -3.90 29.58 65.95
CA GLY A 1098 -4.66 28.37 66.25
C GLY A 1098 -6.16 28.45 65.95
N SER A 1099 -6.65 29.55 65.36
CA SER A 1099 -8.06 29.67 64.97
C SER A 1099 -8.32 29.03 63.60
N ASP A 1100 -9.50 28.45 63.44
CA ASP A 1100 -9.94 27.85 62.17
C ASP A 1100 -9.89 28.87 61.03
N ILE A 1101 -9.37 28.43 59.88
CA ILE A 1101 -9.40 29.21 58.64
C ILE A 1101 -10.61 28.82 57.80
N SER A 1102 -11.08 29.74 56.95
CA SER A 1102 -12.05 29.41 55.89
C SER A 1102 -11.49 28.34 54.95
N ASN A 1103 -12.38 27.63 54.26
CA ASN A 1103 -11.98 26.69 53.20
C ASN A 1103 -11.14 27.43 52.14
N ARG A 1104 -10.05 26.80 51.71
CA ARG A 1104 -9.29 27.27 50.55
C ARG A 1104 -10.14 27.02 49.31
N THR A 1105 -10.08 27.93 48.35
CA THR A 1105 -10.79 27.78 47.08
C THR A 1105 -9.80 27.91 45.94
N ILE A 1106 -9.90 27.03 44.97
CA ILE A 1106 -9.20 27.16 43.70
C ILE A 1106 -10.16 26.90 42.55
N THR A 1107 -10.10 27.74 41.54
CA THR A 1107 -10.79 27.54 40.27
C THR A 1107 -9.71 27.31 39.22
N PRO A 1108 -9.47 26.06 38.78
CA PRO A 1108 -8.43 25.77 37.80
C PRO A 1108 -8.67 26.59 36.53
N SER A 1109 -7.64 27.27 36.04
CA SER A 1109 -7.73 28.08 34.82
C SER A 1109 -7.71 27.24 33.54
N GLY A 1110 -7.55 25.91 33.64
CA GLY A 1110 -7.23 25.02 32.52
C GLY A 1110 -5.71 24.94 32.29
N GLY A 1111 -5.23 23.81 31.76
CA GLY A 1111 -3.81 23.45 31.68
C GLY A 1111 -3.22 23.01 33.03
N ALA A 1112 -1.89 22.86 33.08
CA ALA A 1112 -1.16 22.54 34.30
C ALA A 1112 -0.97 23.79 35.17
N LEU A 1113 -1.49 23.76 36.40
CA LEU A 1113 -1.41 24.84 37.39
C LEU A 1113 -0.65 24.34 38.62
N THR A 1114 0.39 25.06 39.03
CA THR A 1114 1.06 24.79 40.32
C THR A 1114 0.65 25.83 41.35
N VAL A 1115 0.13 25.39 42.49
CA VAL A 1115 -0.21 26.26 43.62
C VAL A 1115 0.70 25.95 44.80
N ASN A 1116 1.46 26.95 45.22
CA ASN A 1116 2.27 26.88 46.42
C ASN A 1116 1.42 27.30 47.62
N LEU A 1117 1.34 26.43 48.61
CA LEU A 1117 0.56 26.57 49.82
C LEU A 1117 1.50 26.49 51.02
N THR A 1118 1.10 27.13 52.12
CA THR A 1118 1.77 27.00 53.41
C THR A 1118 0.73 26.73 54.47
N VAL A 1119 0.95 25.66 55.23
CA VAL A 1119 0.25 25.43 56.50
C VAL A 1119 1.03 26.16 57.57
N GLN A 1120 0.39 27.13 58.24
CA GLN A 1120 1.06 27.90 59.29
C GLN A 1120 1.13 27.12 60.60
N ARG A 1121 0.07 26.38 60.93
CA ARG A 1121 -0.07 25.61 62.17
C ARG A 1121 -1.12 24.50 61.98
N TRP A 1122 -0.96 23.40 62.71
CA TRP A 1122 -1.98 22.35 62.84
C TRP A 1122 -2.83 22.59 64.10
N LYS A 1123 -4.13 22.25 64.06
CA LYS A 1123 -5.07 22.53 65.16
C LYS A 1123 -4.72 21.90 66.50
N ASP A 1124 -4.02 20.77 66.49
CA ASP A 1124 -3.55 20.03 67.66
C ASP A 1124 -2.18 20.50 68.18
N GLN A 1125 -1.60 21.54 67.58
CA GLN A 1125 -0.30 22.10 67.95
C GLN A 1125 -0.43 23.43 68.65
#